data_AF-A0A1I7JWB9-F1
#
_entry.id   AF-A0A1I7JWB9-F1
#
_cell.length_a   1.000
_cell.length_b   1.000
_cell.length_c   1.000
_cell.angle_alpha   90.00
_cell.angle_beta   90.00
_cell.angle_gamma   90.00
#
_symmetry.space_group_name_H-M   'P 1'
#
loop_
_entity.id
_entity.type
_entity.pdbx_description
1 polymer ?
#
loop_
_entity_poly.entity_id
_entity_poly.type
_entity_poly.pdbx_seq_one_letter_code
_entity_poly.pdbx_strand_id
1 'polypeptide(L)'
;MAPTLQSLIAGQWHGKEAATPLHSALNNSLIYHTHAEAIDFAEAVTYARKTGVPALMKLDFQQRAQRLKALATYLMERKEELYKISHLTGATRADSWVDVEGGIGTLFAYASMGSRELPSSNVLHEGPAMALGKRGGFAGTHILVPRGGLAVHINAFNFPIWGLLEKFAPSFLAAMPCIGKPATATSYLTEAVVRMAHESGLLPEGALQLVIGSTGDLLDRLSGADVVTFTGSADTAAKLRTNRNLIANSVPFTAEADSLNCAILAPDVTPDDPEFDLFVKEVAREMTGKAGQKCTAIRRIIVPRDRVDAVAERLRERLAKVTVGDPSVEGVRMGALASRDQQRDVAERVALLSRGNEVVFGANDGFKLIGEGVAEGAFFPPTLLLCRDARANDAVHDVEAFGPVSTMMTYEGIDEALDLAARGKGSLVSTLVTKDPKIAAYAVPMAAASHGRVHILDRESSVDSTGHGSPLPQLKHGGPGRAGGGEELGGIRAVRHFLQRAAVQGSPTMLAAVTGEYVRGAAVRESELHPFRKHFEDLQMGDSLLTHRRTVSEADIVNFGGVSGDYFYMHFDEIAARDTQFGKRIAHGYFVLSAAAGLFVSPAPGPVLANYGLDNLRFITPVAIGDTIRARLTCKRKVDRNRTDDKGVGQGVVAWDVQVTNQNDELVASYDILTLVSKKA
;
A
#
# COMPACT_ATOMS: atom_id res chain seq x y z
N MET A 1 23.47 25.83 24.40
CA MET A 1 23.67 25.66 22.95
C MET A 1 22.59 24.73 22.44
N ALA A 2 22.03 24.97 21.26
CA ALA A 2 21.06 24.06 20.66
C ALA A 2 21.74 22.71 20.33
N PRO A 3 21.07 21.57 20.56
CA PRO A 3 21.64 20.24 20.32
C PRO A 3 21.97 19.98 18.85
N THR A 4 23.00 19.17 18.62
CA THR A 4 23.41 18.71 17.29
C THR A 4 22.75 17.37 16.97
N LEU A 5 22.04 17.30 15.84
CA LEU A 5 21.46 16.06 15.32
C LEU A 5 22.56 15.10 14.87
N GLN A 6 22.26 13.81 14.94
CA GLN A 6 23.23 12.76 14.65
C GLN A 6 22.75 11.82 13.53
N SER A 7 23.70 11.33 12.74
CA SER A 7 23.50 10.23 11.79
C SER A 7 23.75 8.88 12.49
N LEU A 8 22.98 7.86 12.15
CA LEU A 8 23.19 6.48 12.60
C LEU A 8 23.84 5.68 11.47
N ILE A 9 25.14 5.41 11.59
CA ILE A 9 25.96 4.72 10.56
C ILE A 9 26.73 3.60 11.22
N ALA A 10 26.69 2.41 10.63
CA ALA A 10 27.36 1.22 11.15
C ALA A 10 27.00 0.87 12.61
N GLY A 11 25.76 1.19 13.02
CA GLY A 11 25.27 0.96 14.37
C GLY A 11 25.77 1.99 15.41
N GLN A 12 26.41 3.07 14.97
CA GLN A 12 26.94 4.13 15.83
C GLN A 12 26.35 5.50 15.47
N TRP A 13 26.17 6.35 16.49
CA TRP A 13 25.69 7.72 16.32
C TRP A 13 26.86 8.68 16.09
N HIS A 14 26.85 9.37 14.96
CA HIS A 14 27.86 10.32 14.51
C HIS A 14 27.26 11.72 14.45
N GLY A 15 28.01 12.74 14.89
CA GLY A 15 27.56 14.13 14.90
C GLY A 15 27.80 14.79 16.26
N LYS A 16 28.94 15.45 16.40
CA LYS A 16 29.36 16.22 17.58
C LYS A 16 29.55 17.69 17.23
N GLU A 17 30.11 17.97 16.05
CA GLU A 17 30.35 19.34 15.59
C GLU A 17 29.09 19.90 14.92
N ALA A 18 28.59 21.03 15.44
CA ALA A 18 27.42 21.70 14.89
C ALA A 18 27.73 22.30 13.50
N ALA A 19 26.79 22.16 12.57
CA ALA A 19 26.86 22.74 11.23
C ALA A 19 25.65 23.65 10.95
N THR A 20 24.74 23.24 10.06
CA THR A 20 23.63 24.10 9.61
C THR A 20 22.60 24.27 10.73
N PRO A 21 22.24 25.50 11.13
CA PRO A 21 21.19 25.72 12.12
C PRO A 21 19.82 25.32 11.56
N LEU A 22 19.00 24.71 12.40
CA LEU A 22 17.60 24.37 12.12
C LEU A 22 16.73 25.19 13.05
N HIS A 23 15.69 25.81 12.50
CA HIS A 23 14.84 26.74 13.23
C HIS A 23 13.41 26.21 13.38
N SER A 24 12.75 26.62 14.46
CA SER A 24 11.32 26.41 14.64
C SER A 24 10.53 27.14 13.57
N ALA A 25 9.56 26.45 12.96
CA ALA A 25 8.64 27.06 11.99
C ALA A 25 7.73 28.14 12.61
N LEU A 26 7.55 28.13 13.93
CA LEU A 26 6.58 28.98 14.63
C LEU A 26 7.10 30.39 14.88
N ASN A 27 8.39 30.54 15.20
CA ASN A 27 8.97 31.82 15.63
C ASN A 27 10.43 31.99 15.17
N ASN A 28 10.93 31.11 14.30
CA ASN A 28 12.29 31.13 13.76
C ASN A 28 13.40 31.02 14.84
N SER A 29 13.06 30.53 16.04
CA SER A 29 14.06 30.27 17.09
C SER A 29 14.92 29.05 16.74
N LEU A 30 16.21 29.10 17.10
CA LEU A 30 17.16 28.00 16.88
C LEU A 30 16.80 26.80 17.75
N ILE A 31 16.52 25.65 17.11
CA ILE A 31 16.10 24.41 17.79
C ILE A 31 17.19 23.35 17.79
N TYR A 32 17.88 23.17 16.67
CA TYR A 32 18.91 22.14 16.48
C TYR A 32 19.99 22.64 15.52
N HIS A 33 21.09 21.91 15.41
CA HIS A 33 21.99 21.97 14.26
C HIS A 33 22.02 20.63 13.56
N THR A 34 22.26 20.61 12.25
CA THR A 34 22.88 19.43 11.61
C THR A 34 24.31 19.28 12.11
N HIS A 35 24.98 18.20 11.70
CA HIS A 35 26.38 17.99 12.05
C HIS A 35 27.33 18.21 10.86
N ALA A 36 28.61 18.48 11.14
CA ALA A 36 29.63 18.82 10.13
C ALA A 36 30.39 17.58 9.60
N GLU A 37 30.38 16.50 10.36
CA GLU A 37 31.16 15.29 10.06
C GLU A 37 30.78 14.67 8.72
N ALA A 38 31.81 14.32 7.94
CA ALA A 38 31.62 13.55 6.72
C ALA A 38 31.22 12.11 7.06
N ILE A 39 30.17 11.62 6.40
CA ILE A 39 29.71 10.25 6.54
C ILE A 39 30.53 9.34 5.64
N ASP A 40 31.06 8.25 6.19
CA ASP A 40 31.64 7.16 5.40
C ASP A 40 30.52 6.30 4.80
N PHE A 41 30.08 6.67 3.59
CA PHE A 41 29.07 5.90 2.87
C PHE A 41 29.59 4.55 2.37
N ALA A 42 30.91 4.35 2.28
CA ALA A 42 31.48 3.03 1.97
C ALA A 42 31.21 2.07 3.13
N GLU A 43 31.43 2.53 4.36
CA GLU A 43 31.11 1.80 5.58
C GLU A 43 29.60 1.57 5.71
N ALA A 44 28.77 2.61 5.51
CA ALA A 44 27.31 2.50 5.61
C ALA A 44 26.75 1.41 4.67
N VAL A 45 27.19 1.40 3.41
CA VAL A 45 26.80 0.40 2.41
C VAL A 45 27.35 -0.99 2.74
N THR A 46 28.61 -1.05 3.20
CA THR A 46 29.24 -2.32 3.59
C THR A 46 28.53 -2.95 4.78
N TYR A 47 28.17 -2.17 5.80
CA TYR A 47 27.46 -2.62 6.98
C TYR A 47 26.06 -3.11 6.65
N ALA A 48 25.32 -2.39 5.81
CA ALA A 48 24.01 -2.84 5.32
C ALA A 48 24.11 -4.20 4.63
N ARG A 49 25.09 -4.41 3.74
CA ARG A 49 25.23 -5.66 2.98
C ARG A 49 25.83 -6.82 3.79
N LYS A 50 26.85 -6.57 4.60
CA LYS A 50 27.58 -7.63 5.33
C LYS A 50 26.96 -7.96 6.68
N THR A 51 26.18 -7.05 7.27
CA THR A 51 25.52 -7.25 8.57
C THR A 51 24.01 -7.26 8.40
N GLY A 52 23.45 -6.20 7.80
CA GLY A 52 21.99 -6.01 7.65
C GLY A 52 21.31 -7.13 6.86
N VAL A 53 21.80 -7.44 5.67
CA VAL A 53 21.22 -8.51 4.82
C VAL A 53 21.28 -9.87 5.53
N PRO A 54 22.44 -10.38 6.02
CA PRO A 54 22.47 -11.65 6.75
C PRO A 54 21.58 -11.67 7.99
N ALA A 55 21.50 -10.56 8.75
CA ALA A 55 20.67 -10.48 9.94
C ALA A 55 19.17 -10.55 9.60
N LEU A 56 18.73 -9.90 8.53
CA LEU A 56 17.35 -9.94 8.05
C LEU A 56 16.98 -11.30 7.43
N MET A 57 17.93 -11.94 6.73
CA MET A 57 17.75 -13.26 6.10
C MET A 57 17.63 -14.42 7.10
N LYS A 58 18.07 -14.23 8.35
CA LYS A 58 17.80 -15.18 9.45
C LYS A 58 16.34 -15.22 9.87
N LEU A 59 15.58 -14.18 9.51
CA LEU A 59 14.16 -14.10 9.76
C LEU A 59 13.40 -14.49 8.48
N ASP A 60 12.21 -15.06 8.61
CA ASP A 60 11.27 -15.19 7.49
C ASP A 60 10.30 -13.98 7.43
N PHE A 61 9.41 -13.93 6.43
CA PHE A 61 8.42 -12.85 6.33
C PHE A 61 7.55 -12.72 7.60
N GLN A 62 7.16 -13.84 8.22
CA GLN A 62 6.29 -13.86 9.39
C GLN A 62 6.97 -13.24 10.62
N GLN A 63 8.22 -13.61 10.87
CA GLN A 63 9.03 -13.06 11.96
C GLN A 63 9.33 -11.58 11.76
N ARG A 64 9.56 -11.14 10.52
CA ARG A 64 9.70 -9.71 10.21
C ARG A 64 8.40 -8.95 10.46
N ALA A 65 7.24 -9.51 10.08
CA ALA A 65 5.94 -8.91 10.39
C ALA A 65 5.70 -8.79 11.91
N GLN A 66 6.08 -9.79 12.70
CA GLN A 66 6.00 -9.73 14.17
C GLN A 66 6.88 -8.62 14.76
N ARG A 67 8.11 -8.45 14.24
CA ARG A 67 9.01 -7.36 14.67
C ARG A 67 8.46 -5.99 14.30
N LEU A 68 7.85 -5.83 13.12
CA LEU A 68 7.15 -4.58 12.77
C LEU A 68 6.01 -4.27 13.75
N LYS A 69 5.21 -5.27 14.13
CA LYS A 69 4.16 -5.09 15.14
C LYS A 69 4.75 -4.67 16.49
N ALA A 70 5.83 -5.32 16.94
CA ALA A 70 6.49 -4.98 18.20
C ALA A 70 7.05 -3.54 18.18
N LEU A 71 7.69 -3.14 17.09
CA LEU A 71 8.19 -1.78 16.91
C LEU A 71 7.05 -0.76 16.91
N ALA A 72 5.96 -1.05 16.20
CA ALA A 72 4.79 -0.18 16.16
C ALA A 72 4.20 0.05 17.57
N THR A 73 4.05 -1.02 18.36
CA THR A 73 3.61 -0.91 19.77
C THR A 73 4.56 -0.04 20.58
N TYR A 74 5.87 -0.30 20.49
CA TYR A 74 6.89 0.45 21.23
C TYR A 74 6.85 1.96 20.92
N LEU A 75 6.70 2.32 19.64
CA LEU A 75 6.59 3.72 19.21
C LEU A 75 5.27 4.35 19.63
N MET A 76 4.16 3.61 19.54
CA MET A 76 2.83 4.09 19.94
C MET A 76 2.77 4.49 21.41
N GLU A 77 3.42 3.73 22.29
CA GLU A 77 3.53 4.03 23.73
C GLU A 77 4.30 5.34 24.01
N ARG A 78 5.15 5.79 23.07
CA ARG A 78 6.04 6.96 23.23
C ARG A 78 5.65 8.14 22.34
N LYS A 79 4.49 8.09 21.69
CA LYS A 79 4.05 9.08 20.70
C LYS A 79 4.00 10.52 21.21
N GLU A 80 3.78 10.74 22.51
CA GLU A 80 3.74 12.10 23.09
C GLU A 80 5.09 12.82 23.05
N GLU A 81 6.20 12.09 23.06
CA GLU A 81 7.54 12.68 22.84
C GLU A 81 7.70 13.15 21.39
N LEU A 82 7.20 12.37 20.43
CA LEU A 82 7.19 12.72 19.01
C LEU A 82 6.27 13.92 18.75
N TYR A 83 5.12 14.03 19.42
CA TYR A 83 4.23 15.20 19.30
C TYR A 83 4.90 16.50 19.74
N LYS A 84 5.66 16.47 20.84
CA LYS A 84 6.41 17.65 21.32
C LYS A 84 7.42 18.14 20.29
N ILE A 85 8.13 17.21 19.65
CA ILE A 85 9.11 17.53 18.62
C ILE A 85 8.40 17.98 17.32
N SER A 86 7.33 17.30 16.93
CA SER A 86 6.53 17.61 15.73
C SER A 86 5.93 19.02 15.79
N HIS A 87 5.58 19.53 16.96
CA HIS A 87 5.10 20.90 17.13
C HIS A 87 6.09 21.95 16.57
N LEU A 88 7.40 21.70 16.65
CA LEU A 88 8.44 22.60 16.11
C LEU A 88 8.40 22.72 14.58
N THR A 89 7.76 21.77 13.89
CA THR A 89 7.55 21.80 12.43
C THR A 89 6.46 22.80 12.02
N GLY A 90 5.76 23.39 12.99
CA GLY A 90 4.64 24.29 12.74
C GLY A 90 3.29 23.58 12.65
N ALA A 91 3.27 22.25 12.70
CA ALA A 91 2.05 21.46 12.60
C ALA A 91 1.13 21.60 13.82
N THR A 92 -0.18 21.57 13.60
CA THR A 92 -1.16 21.39 14.68
C THR A 92 -1.12 19.97 15.21
N ARG A 93 -1.72 19.72 16.39
CA ARG A 93 -1.78 18.35 16.94
C ARG A 93 -2.51 17.38 15.99
N ALA A 94 -3.58 17.83 15.33
CA ALA A 94 -4.30 17.01 14.35
C ALA A 94 -3.43 16.73 13.11
N ASP A 95 -2.64 17.70 12.67
CA ASP A 95 -1.69 17.53 11.56
C ASP A 95 -0.53 16.60 11.91
N SER A 96 0.01 16.72 13.13
CA SER A 96 1.03 15.83 13.67
C SER A 96 0.47 14.41 13.86
N TRP A 97 -0.82 14.25 14.18
CA TRP A 97 -1.44 12.94 14.32
C TRP A 97 -1.36 12.14 13.02
N VAL A 98 -1.57 12.80 11.87
CA VAL A 98 -1.42 12.17 10.55
C VAL A 98 0.01 11.68 10.31
N ASP A 99 1.03 12.44 10.69
CA ASP A 99 2.43 12.05 10.49
C ASP A 99 2.89 10.96 11.49
N VAL A 100 2.61 11.16 12.79
CA VAL A 100 3.06 10.28 13.87
C VAL A 100 2.25 8.99 13.87
N GLU A 101 0.93 9.08 14.08
CA GLU A 101 0.08 7.89 14.20
C GLU A 101 -0.23 7.27 12.83
N GLY A 102 -0.27 8.06 11.75
CA GLY A 102 -0.34 7.50 10.40
C GLY A 102 0.91 6.67 10.07
N GLY A 103 2.11 7.14 10.44
CA GLY A 103 3.37 6.41 10.24
C GLY A 103 3.42 5.12 11.07
N ILE A 104 3.11 5.20 12.36
CA ILE A 104 3.08 4.03 13.25
C ILE A 104 1.96 3.05 12.85
N GLY A 105 0.79 3.55 12.47
CA GLY A 105 -0.32 2.76 11.95
C GLY A 105 0.03 2.02 10.66
N THR A 106 0.88 2.61 9.82
CA THR A 106 1.42 1.95 8.63
C THR A 106 2.26 0.72 8.99
N LEU A 107 3.07 0.79 10.06
CA LEU A 107 3.79 -0.40 10.56
C LEU A 107 2.82 -1.52 11.00
N PHE A 108 1.74 -1.18 11.72
CA PHE A 108 0.71 -2.14 12.10
C PHE A 108 0.01 -2.76 10.89
N ALA A 109 -0.31 -1.95 9.87
CA ALA A 109 -0.96 -2.42 8.65
C ALA A 109 -0.06 -3.42 7.91
N TYR A 110 1.22 -3.11 7.71
CA TYR A 110 2.17 -4.02 7.07
C TYR A 110 2.47 -5.26 7.91
N ALA A 111 2.52 -5.16 9.23
CA ALA A 111 2.61 -6.33 10.08
C ALA A 111 1.40 -7.26 9.90
N SER A 112 0.19 -6.70 9.86
CA SER A 112 -1.04 -7.47 9.65
C SER A 112 -1.10 -8.12 8.26
N MET A 113 -0.82 -7.35 7.20
CA MET A 113 -0.78 -7.87 5.82
C MET A 113 0.31 -8.93 5.66
N GLY A 114 1.52 -8.67 6.18
CA GLY A 114 2.62 -9.62 6.18
C GLY A 114 2.24 -10.93 6.87
N SER A 115 1.64 -10.86 8.06
CA SER A 115 1.20 -12.06 8.79
C SER A 115 0.06 -12.84 8.12
N ARG A 116 -0.77 -12.17 7.31
CA ARG A 116 -1.91 -12.80 6.64
C ARG A 116 -1.58 -13.35 5.26
N GLU A 117 -0.73 -12.67 4.51
CA GLU A 117 -0.58 -12.86 3.06
C GLU A 117 0.79 -13.42 2.64
N LEU A 118 1.82 -13.34 3.50
CA LEU A 118 3.17 -13.84 3.17
C LEU A 118 3.44 -15.22 3.80
N PRO A 119 4.31 -16.05 3.22
CA PRO A 119 4.62 -17.38 3.77
C PRO A 119 5.62 -17.33 4.93
N SER A 120 5.73 -18.41 5.70
CA SER A 120 6.85 -18.66 6.62
C SER A 120 8.12 -19.10 5.86
N SER A 121 8.61 -18.21 4.99
CA SER A 121 9.78 -18.42 4.14
C SER A 121 10.42 -17.07 3.77
N ASN A 122 11.58 -17.09 3.12
CA ASN A 122 12.13 -15.93 2.41
C ASN A 122 11.89 -15.98 0.90
N VAL A 123 11.16 -16.99 0.41
CA VAL A 123 10.74 -17.10 -0.99
C VAL A 123 9.22 -16.94 -1.04
N LEU A 124 8.76 -16.04 -1.90
CA LEU A 124 7.34 -15.85 -2.19
C LEU A 124 7.02 -16.44 -3.57
N HIS A 125 6.09 -17.38 -3.65
CA HIS A 125 5.59 -17.92 -4.91
C HIS A 125 4.57 -16.96 -5.52
N GLU A 126 4.75 -16.58 -6.78
CA GLU A 126 3.84 -15.74 -7.56
C GLU A 126 3.21 -16.60 -8.68
N GLY A 127 2.26 -17.44 -8.28
CA GLY A 127 1.67 -18.51 -9.10
C GLY A 127 0.14 -18.43 -9.19
N PRO A 128 -0.48 -19.32 -10.00
CA PRO A 128 -0.14 -20.75 -10.06
C PRO A 128 1.01 -21.12 -11.01
N ALA A 129 1.63 -22.28 -10.75
CA ALA A 129 2.57 -22.89 -11.68
C ALA A 129 1.86 -23.37 -12.96
N MET A 130 2.53 -23.25 -14.10
CA MET A 130 2.00 -23.51 -15.44
C MET A 130 2.65 -24.76 -16.03
N ALA A 131 1.85 -25.69 -16.54
CA ALA A 131 2.36 -26.81 -17.32
C ALA A 131 2.91 -26.31 -18.67
N LEU A 132 4.16 -26.66 -18.97
CA LEU A 132 4.84 -26.26 -20.21
C LEU A 132 5.14 -27.47 -21.11
N GLY A 133 5.11 -28.69 -20.57
CA GLY A 133 5.30 -29.93 -21.32
C GLY A 133 4.02 -30.76 -21.45
N LYS A 134 3.76 -31.30 -22.65
CA LYS A 134 2.58 -32.17 -22.92
C LYS A 134 2.48 -33.41 -22.02
N ARG A 135 3.62 -33.92 -21.55
CA ARG A 135 3.69 -35.10 -20.65
C ARG A 135 3.59 -34.73 -19.16
N GLY A 136 3.40 -33.46 -18.81
CA GLY A 136 3.29 -32.98 -17.43
C GLY A 136 4.60 -32.90 -16.64
N GLY A 137 5.72 -33.43 -17.15
CA GLY A 137 7.02 -33.43 -16.45
C GLY A 137 7.82 -32.12 -16.50
N PHE A 138 7.29 -31.07 -17.12
CA PHE A 138 7.95 -29.76 -17.24
C PHE A 138 6.94 -28.63 -17.03
N ALA A 139 7.27 -27.71 -16.14
CA ALA A 139 6.43 -26.59 -15.74
C ALA A 139 7.28 -25.34 -15.51
N GLY A 140 6.61 -24.19 -15.42
CA GLY A 140 7.22 -22.92 -15.07
C GLY A 140 6.38 -22.15 -14.06
N THR A 141 7.02 -21.36 -13.22
CA THR A 141 6.36 -20.44 -12.29
C THR A 141 7.21 -19.21 -12.03
N HIS A 142 6.69 -18.22 -11.30
CA HIS A 142 7.47 -17.08 -10.82
C HIS A 142 7.66 -17.17 -9.30
N ILE A 143 8.85 -16.81 -8.85
CA ILE A 143 9.15 -16.58 -7.44
C ILE A 143 9.65 -15.15 -7.25
N LEU A 144 9.52 -14.66 -6.02
CA LEU A 144 10.07 -13.40 -5.55
C LEU A 144 11.03 -13.71 -4.38
N VAL A 145 12.26 -13.20 -4.48
CA VAL A 145 13.32 -13.43 -3.48
C VAL A 145 13.95 -12.11 -3.03
N PRO A 146 14.49 -12.01 -1.80
CA PRO A 146 15.27 -10.86 -1.36
C PRO A 146 16.41 -10.55 -2.31
N ARG A 147 16.57 -9.26 -2.66
CA ARG A 147 17.59 -8.79 -3.62
C ARG A 147 19.02 -8.94 -3.12
N GLY A 148 19.22 -8.93 -1.80
CA GLY A 148 20.55 -8.94 -1.17
C GLY A 148 21.29 -7.60 -1.22
N GLY A 149 20.64 -6.52 -1.67
CA GLY A 149 21.14 -5.14 -1.60
C GLY A 149 20.53 -4.34 -0.46
N LEU A 150 20.60 -3.01 -0.54
CA LEU A 150 20.00 -2.06 0.41
C LEU A 150 19.02 -1.10 -0.26
N ALA A 151 18.06 -0.60 0.51
CA ALA A 151 17.15 0.45 0.10
C ALA A 151 17.63 1.81 0.61
N VAL A 152 17.73 2.80 -0.28
CA VAL A 152 17.99 4.20 0.07
C VAL A 152 16.69 4.99 -0.06
N HIS A 153 16.18 5.51 1.06
CA HIS A 153 14.94 6.29 1.09
C HIS A 153 15.28 7.77 1.32
N ILE A 154 15.17 8.58 0.26
CA ILE A 154 15.37 10.03 0.30
C ILE A 154 14.00 10.69 0.43
N ASN A 155 13.72 11.28 1.59
CA ASN A 155 12.38 11.71 1.97
C ASN A 155 12.23 13.23 1.97
N ALA A 156 11.00 13.70 1.74
CA ALA A 156 10.63 15.10 1.80
C ALA A 156 10.44 15.60 3.25
N PHE A 157 10.24 16.91 3.40
CA PHE A 157 10.13 17.56 4.72
C PHE A 157 8.74 17.46 5.35
N ASN A 158 7.72 17.14 4.56
CA ASN A 158 6.31 17.24 4.97
C ASN A 158 5.90 16.16 5.98
N PHE A 159 6.41 14.94 5.83
CA PHE A 159 6.08 13.80 6.68
C PHE A 159 7.35 13.07 7.18
N PRO A 160 8.07 13.65 8.16
CA PRO A 160 9.34 13.09 8.65
C PRO A 160 9.22 11.68 9.24
N ILE A 161 8.08 11.35 9.86
CA ILE A 161 7.84 10.02 10.44
C ILE A 161 7.16 9.13 9.41
N TRP A 162 6.00 9.55 8.89
CA TRP A 162 5.22 8.71 7.98
C TRP A 162 6.02 8.37 6.72
N GLY A 163 6.71 9.34 6.10
CA GLY A 163 7.48 9.11 4.88
C GLY A 163 8.68 8.18 5.08
N LEU A 164 9.24 8.07 6.30
CA LEU A 164 10.23 7.04 6.60
C LEU A 164 9.56 5.67 6.81
N LEU A 165 8.55 5.61 7.66
CA LEU A 165 7.97 4.35 8.11
C LEU A 165 7.16 3.64 7.01
N GLU A 166 6.54 4.40 6.10
CA GLU A 166 5.76 3.85 4.99
C GLU A 166 6.63 3.12 3.96
N LYS A 167 7.89 3.54 3.80
CA LYS A 167 8.91 2.91 2.94
C LYS A 167 9.68 1.82 3.67
N PHE A 168 10.04 2.08 4.93
CA PHE A 168 10.77 1.13 5.76
C PHE A 168 9.98 -0.16 5.98
N ALA A 169 8.67 -0.09 6.23
CA ALA A 169 7.86 -1.28 6.50
C ALA A 169 7.91 -2.32 5.35
N PRO A 170 7.63 -1.97 4.08
CA PRO A 170 7.73 -2.92 2.97
C PRO A 170 9.17 -3.34 2.67
N SER A 171 10.17 -2.46 2.76
CA SER A 171 11.57 -2.83 2.51
C SER A 171 12.09 -3.81 3.59
N PHE A 172 11.72 -3.59 4.85
CA PHE A 172 12.02 -4.48 5.95
C PHE A 172 11.35 -5.83 5.76
N LEU A 173 10.06 -5.88 5.41
CA LEU A 173 9.39 -7.15 5.09
C LEU A 173 10.09 -7.91 3.96
N ALA A 174 10.64 -7.21 2.95
CA ALA A 174 11.41 -7.81 1.87
C ALA A 174 12.85 -8.23 2.23
N ALA A 175 13.24 -8.14 3.51
CA ALA A 175 14.60 -8.41 4.00
C ALA A 175 15.65 -7.46 3.41
N MET A 176 15.28 -6.22 3.13
CA MET A 176 16.16 -5.20 2.58
C MET A 176 16.51 -4.14 3.64
N PRO A 177 17.78 -4.03 4.08
CA PRO A 177 18.19 -3.00 5.02
C PRO A 177 18.03 -1.61 4.40
N CYS A 178 17.71 -0.62 5.23
CA CYS A 178 17.37 0.73 4.82
C CYS A 178 18.40 1.76 5.28
N ILE A 179 18.77 2.69 4.40
CA ILE A 179 19.40 3.98 4.75
C ILE A 179 18.35 5.08 4.50
N GLY A 180 17.82 5.63 5.58
CA GLY A 180 16.90 6.76 5.53
C GLY A 180 17.64 8.09 5.46
N LYS A 181 17.23 8.97 4.57
CA LYS A 181 17.74 10.34 4.43
C LYS A 181 16.55 11.30 4.44
N PRO A 182 16.21 11.93 5.58
CA PRO A 182 15.16 12.94 5.62
C PRO A 182 15.59 14.26 4.97
N ALA A 183 14.61 15.08 4.60
CA ALA A 183 14.87 16.48 4.26
C ALA A 183 15.40 17.23 5.49
N THR A 184 16.38 18.09 5.28
CA THR A 184 17.12 18.75 6.37
C THR A 184 16.23 19.61 7.28
N ALA A 185 15.21 20.26 6.72
CA ALA A 185 14.35 21.20 7.45
C ALA A 185 13.62 20.58 8.66
N THR A 186 13.27 19.30 8.58
CA THR A 186 12.46 18.60 9.60
C THR A 186 13.10 17.29 10.04
N SER A 187 14.41 17.13 9.78
CA SER A 187 15.16 15.89 10.03
C SER A 187 15.25 15.51 11.50
N TYR A 188 15.12 16.48 12.42
CA TYR A 188 15.08 16.26 13.87
C TYR A 188 13.94 15.31 14.30
N LEU A 189 12.80 15.32 13.61
CA LEU A 189 11.68 14.45 13.94
C LEU A 189 11.93 13.02 13.43
N THR A 190 12.52 12.87 12.24
CA THR A 190 12.98 11.56 11.74
C THR A 190 14.09 10.98 12.63
N GLU A 191 15.03 11.80 13.07
CA GLU A 191 16.12 11.40 13.96
C GLU A 191 15.59 10.87 15.29
N ALA A 192 14.62 11.55 15.89
CA ALA A 192 13.96 11.09 17.11
C ALA A 192 13.30 9.71 16.97
N VAL A 193 12.53 9.47 15.89
CA VAL A 193 11.88 8.15 15.70
C VAL A 193 12.88 7.03 15.39
N VAL A 194 13.96 7.33 14.65
CA VAL A 194 15.04 6.35 14.41
C VAL A 194 15.79 6.04 15.71
N ARG A 195 16.03 7.06 16.54
CA ARG A 195 16.66 6.88 17.86
C ARG A 195 15.85 5.95 18.75
N MET A 196 14.55 6.21 18.87
CA MET A 196 13.63 5.31 19.59
C MET A 196 13.63 3.90 19.01
N ALA A 197 13.60 3.75 17.68
CA ALA A 197 13.64 2.45 17.03
C ALA A 197 14.96 1.70 17.30
N HIS A 198 16.09 2.40 17.30
CA HIS A 198 17.40 1.83 17.59
C HIS A 198 17.53 1.40 19.06
N GLU A 199 17.14 2.26 20.00
CA GLU A 199 17.16 2.01 21.44
C GLU A 199 16.25 0.85 21.86
N SER A 200 15.19 0.57 21.09
CA SER A 200 14.29 -0.56 21.36
C SER A 200 14.97 -1.94 21.26
N GLY A 201 16.07 -2.07 20.50
CA GLY A 201 16.70 -3.36 20.20
C GLY A 201 15.84 -4.34 19.40
N LEU A 202 14.69 -3.90 18.87
CA LEU A 202 13.73 -4.76 18.16
C LEU A 202 14.16 -5.06 16.72
N LEU A 203 14.96 -4.19 16.12
CA LEU A 203 15.46 -4.35 14.76
C LEU A 203 16.79 -5.13 14.77
N PRO A 204 17.00 -6.06 13.83
CA PRO A 204 18.32 -6.67 13.64
C PRO A 204 19.37 -5.62 13.29
N GLU A 205 20.62 -5.88 13.68
CA GLU A 205 21.76 -5.02 13.34
C GLU A 205 21.84 -4.73 11.84
N GLY A 206 22.09 -3.47 11.49
CA GLY A 206 22.19 -3.03 10.08
C GLY A 206 20.86 -2.93 9.32
N ALA A 207 19.71 -3.23 9.93
CA ALA A 207 18.42 -3.14 9.25
C ALA A 207 17.97 -1.69 8.96
N LEU A 208 18.36 -0.73 9.81
CA LEU A 208 18.03 0.68 9.66
C LEU A 208 19.25 1.55 9.99
N GLN A 209 19.56 2.46 9.09
CA GLN A 209 20.57 3.52 9.22
C GLN A 209 19.94 4.88 8.86
N LEU A 210 20.54 5.97 9.32
CA LEU A 210 20.04 7.33 9.14
C LEU A 210 21.17 8.28 8.76
N VAL A 211 20.88 9.13 7.78
CA VAL A 211 21.79 10.18 7.30
C VAL A 211 21.15 11.55 7.50
N ILE A 212 21.74 12.36 8.38
CA ILE A 212 21.41 13.77 8.54
C ILE A 212 22.39 14.60 7.70
N GLY A 213 21.90 15.27 6.66
CA GLY A 213 22.74 16.12 5.80
C GLY A 213 22.64 15.77 4.33
N SER A 214 23.78 15.77 3.61
CA SER A 214 23.85 15.47 2.18
C SER A 214 23.95 13.95 1.92
N THR A 215 23.54 13.50 0.73
CA THR A 215 23.80 12.12 0.28
C THR A 215 25.26 11.88 -0.13
N GLY A 216 26.08 12.93 -0.27
CA GLY A 216 27.49 12.80 -0.67
C GLY A 216 27.67 11.88 -1.88
N ASP A 217 28.56 10.89 -1.75
CA ASP A 217 28.83 9.87 -2.77
C ASP A 217 28.03 8.56 -2.57
N LEU A 218 26.99 8.55 -1.70
CA LEU A 218 26.17 7.37 -1.42
C LEU A 218 25.61 6.71 -2.69
N LEU A 219 25.06 7.52 -3.60
CA LEU A 219 24.46 7.02 -4.83
C LEU A 219 25.51 6.43 -5.79
N ASP A 220 26.76 6.91 -5.71
CA ASP A 220 27.87 6.43 -6.52
C ASP A 220 28.41 5.06 -6.05
N ARG A 221 27.91 4.55 -4.91
CA ARG A 221 28.32 3.29 -4.29
C ARG A 221 27.28 2.17 -4.41
N LEU A 222 26.13 2.47 -5.02
CA LEU A 222 25.05 1.51 -5.19
C LEU A 222 25.32 0.54 -6.36
N SER A 223 24.73 -0.64 -6.29
CA SER A 223 24.81 -1.71 -7.29
C SER A 223 23.41 -2.12 -7.74
N GLY A 224 23.29 -2.96 -8.78
CA GLY A 224 21.99 -3.38 -9.32
C GLY A 224 21.08 -4.18 -8.37
N ALA A 225 21.59 -4.59 -7.20
CA ALA A 225 20.80 -5.21 -6.14
C ALA A 225 20.12 -4.20 -5.20
N ASP A 226 20.56 -2.94 -5.21
CA ASP A 226 20.04 -1.87 -4.37
C ASP A 226 18.81 -1.21 -5.01
N VAL A 227 18.09 -0.39 -4.25
CA VAL A 227 17.00 0.44 -4.77
C VAL A 227 17.05 1.83 -4.17
N VAL A 228 16.57 2.82 -4.92
CA VAL A 228 16.42 4.20 -4.46
C VAL A 228 14.94 4.58 -4.55
N THR A 229 14.42 5.09 -3.44
CA THR A 229 13.07 5.65 -3.36
C THR A 229 13.17 7.11 -2.96
N PHE A 230 12.69 8.01 -3.81
CA PHE A 230 12.77 9.46 -3.63
C PHE A 230 11.37 10.06 -3.48
N THR A 231 11.19 10.94 -2.49
CA THR A 231 10.05 11.88 -2.41
C THR A 231 10.59 13.30 -2.29
N GLY A 232 10.11 14.20 -3.14
CA GLY A 232 10.48 15.62 -3.13
C GLY A 232 10.17 16.31 -4.46
N SER A 233 10.88 17.39 -4.80
CA SER A 233 10.56 18.13 -6.03
C SER A 233 10.87 17.35 -7.31
N ALA A 234 10.11 17.61 -8.37
CA ALA A 234 10.32 16.98 -9.68
C ALA A 234 11.72 17.27 -10.25
N ASP A 235 12.23 18.48 -10.05
CA ASP A 235 13.59 18.88 -10.46
C ASP A 235 14.68 18.07 -9.74
N THR A 236 14.51 17.82 -8.45
CA THR A 236 15.47 17.02 -7.68
C THR A 236 15.38 15.55 -8.09
N ALA A 237 14.17 15.01 -8.29
CA ALA A 237 13.98 13.66 -8.81
C ALA A 237 14.70 13.49 -10.16
N ALA A 238 14.57 14.45 -11.08
CA ALA A 238 15.22 14.42 -12.38
C ALA A 238 16.76 14.40 -12.26
N LYS A 239 17.32 15.28 -11.42
CA LYS A 239 18.78 15.31 -11.15
C LYS A 239 19.28 13.97 -10.60
N LEU A 240 18.61 13.42 -9.59
CA LEU A 240 19.01 12.15 -8.98
C LEU A 240 18.87 10.98 -9.95
N ARG A 241 17.78 10.91 -10.71
CA ARG A 241 17.54 9.86 -11.72
C ARG A 241 18.64 9.82 -12.79
N THR A 242 19.25 10.96 -13.10
CA THR A 242 20.36 11.06 -14.05
C THR A 242 21.74 10.75 -13.47
N ASN A 243 21.84 10.35 -12.19
CA ASN A 243 23.11 9.93 -11.60
C ASN A 243 23.74 8.80 -12.43
N ARG A 244 25.01 8.98 -12.79
CA ARG A 244 25.75 8.08 -13.69
C ARG A 244 25.82 6.65 -13.15
N ASN A 245 26.01 6.47 -11.84
CA ASN A 245 26.13 5.15 -11.23
C ASN A 245 24.78 4.42 -11.21
N LEU A 246 23.68 5.12 -10.92
CA LEU A 246 22.34 4.53 -10.96
C LEU A 246 22.01 4.00 -12.35
N ILE A 247 22.30 4.79 -13.39
CA ILE A 247 22.11 4.39 -14.79
C ILE A 247 23.02 3.20 -15.14
N ALA A 248 24.32 3.30 -14.83
CA ALA A 248 25.30 2.27 -15.18
C ALA A 248 24.98 0.91 -14.57
N ASN A 249 24.42 0.88 -13.35
CA ASN A 249 24.04 -0.34 -12.66
C ASN A 249 22.56 -0.71 -12.80
N SER A 250 21.78 0.08 -13.55
CA SER A 250 20.33 -0.09 -13.68
C SER A 250 19.62 -0.21 -12.32
N VAL A 251 20.04 0.62 -11.36
CA VAL A 251 19.46 0.65 -10.01
C VAL A 251 18.01 1.14 -10.12
N PRO A 252 17.01 0.38 -9.65
CA PRO A 252 15.63 0.84 -9.61
C PRO A 252 15.52 2.18 -8.85
N PHE A 253 14.97 3.18 -9.52
CA PHE A 253 14.72 4.51 -8.97
C PHE A 253 13.23 4.82 -9.02
N THR A 254 12.58 4.75 -7.87
CA THR A 254 11.17 5.13 -7.69
C THR A 254 11.12 6.59 -7.24
N ALA A 255 10.30 7.40 -7.90
CA ALA A 255 10.08 8.78 -7.51
C ALA A 255 8.60 9.06 -7.26
N GLU A 256 8.35 9.74 -6.16
CA GLU A 256 7.16 10.52 -5.88
C GLU A 256 7.56 12.00 -5.95
N ALA A 257 6.87 12.77 -6.78
CA ALA A 257 7.20 14.18 -7.00
C ALA A 257 5.98 15.10 -6.88
N ASP A 258 6.21 16.39 -7.14
CA ASP A 258 5.19 17.44 -7.22
C ASP A 258 3.94 16.98 -8.00
N SER A 259 2.75 17.40 -7.56
CA SER A 259 1.50 16.90 -8.13
C SER A 259 0.37 17.92 -8.01
N LEU A 260 -0.18 18.33 -9.16
CA LEU A 260 -1.36 19.17 -9.21
C LEU A 260 -2.64 18.35 -9.09
N ASN A 261 -2.87 17.79 -7.90
CA ASN A 261 -4.07 17.02 -7.59
C ASN A 261 -5.34 17.86 -7.80
N CYS A 262 -6.41 17.20 -8.24
CA CYS A 262 -7.66 17.89 -8.52
C CYS A 262 -8.84 17.34 -7.73
N ALA A 263 -9.85 18.19 -7.54
CA ALA A 263 -11.18 17.77 -7.14
C ALA A 263 -12.19 18.28 -8.17
N ILE A 264 -13.04 17.38 -8.65
CA ILE A 264 -14.06 17.62 -9.67
C ILE A 264 -15.43 17.58 -9.00
N LEU A 265 -16.18 18.67 -9.10
CA LEU A 265 -17.61 18.68 -8.79
C LEU A 265 -18.36 18.27 -10.06
N ALA A 266 -19.09 17.16 -10.00
CA ALA A 266 -19.82 16.64 -11.14
C ALA A 266 -21.06 17.51 -11.50
N PRO A 267 -21.52 17.49 -12.76
CA PRO A 267 -22.58 18.39 -13.24
C PRO A 267 -23.98 18.04 -12.70
N ASP A 268 -24.15 16.88 -12.06
CA ASP A 268 -25.40 16.47 -11.40
C ASP A 268 -25.58 17.12 -10.01
N VAL A 269 -24.52 17.69 -9.44
CA VAL A 269 -24.53 18.28 -8.10
C VAL A 269 -24.96 19.75 -8.16
N THR A 270 -25.92 20.11 -7.31
CA THR A 270 -26.47 21.46 -7.16
C THR A 270 -26.16 22.01 -5.76
N PRO A 271 -26.21 23.33 -5.53
CA PRO A 271 -25.95 23.91 -4.21
C PRO A 271 -26.84 23.40 -3.07
N ASP A 272 -28.02 22.84 -3.39
CA ASP A 272 -28.95 22.26 -2.41
C ASP A 272 -28.63 20.80 -2.06
N ASP A 273 -27.71 20.17 -2.79
CA ASP A 273 -27.30 18.79 -2.55
C ASP A 273 -26.25 18.70 -1.43
N PRO A 274 -26.34 17.69 -0.54
CA PRO A 274 -25.30 17.39 0.44
C PRO A 274 -23.90 17.24 -0.17
N GLU A 275 -23.81 16.69 -1.39
CA GLU A 275 -22.58 16.52 -2.14
C GLU A 275 -21.85 17.85 -2.38
N PHE A 276 -22.57 18.96 -2.54
CA PHE A 276 -21.96 20.28 -2.72
C PHE A 276 -21.22 20.73 -1.46
N ASP A 277 -21.86 20.62 -0.29
CA ASP A 277 -21.24 20.96 0.98
C ASP A 277 -20.08 20.01 1.32
N LEU A 278 -20.19 18.73 0.94
CA LEU A 278 -19.08 17.76 1.05
C LEU A 278 -17.88 18.18 0.21
N PHE A 279 -18.09 18.58 -1.05
CA PHE A 279 -17.04 19.09 -1.93
C PHE A 279 -16.32 20.30 -1.33
N VAL A 280 -17.08 21.32 -0.90
CA VAL A 280 -16.53 22.52 -0.26
C VAL A 280 -15.75 22.17 1.02
N LYS A 281 -16.29 21.24 1.82
CA LYS A 281 -15.65 20.77 3.06
C LYS A 281 -14.32 20.06 2.78
N GLU A 282 -14.31 19.17 1.79
CA GLU A 282 -13.14 18.40 1.38
C GLU A 282 -12.03 19.33 0.87
N VAL A 283 -12.37 20.22 -0.08
CA VAL A 283 -11.43 21.20 -0.65
C VAL A 283 -10.80 22.06 0.43
N ALA A 284 -11.61 22.70 1.28
CA ALA A 284 -11.08 23.55 2.35
C ALA A 284 -10.24 22.75 3.37
N ARG A 285 -10.62 21.51 3.70
CA ARG A 285 -9.80 20.66 4.60
C ARG A 285 -8.44 20.33 3.98
N GLU A 286 -8.40 20.03 2.68
CA GLU A 286 -7.17 19.69 1.97
C GLU A 286 -6.25 20.90 1.76
N MET A 287 -6.82 22.09 1.58
CA MET A 287 -6.07 23.34 1.55
C MET A 287 -5.43 23.66 2.91
N THR A 288 -6.12 23.41 4.02
CA THR A 288 -5.66 23.87 5.35
C THR A 288 -4.92 22.81 6.15
N GLY A 289 -5.18 21.52 5.92
CA GLY A 289 -4.49 20.43 6.61
C GLY A 289 -3.00 20.46 6.33
N LYS A 290 -2.18 20.48 7.39
CA LYS A 290 -0.72 20.70 7.35
C LYS A 290 -0.32 21.98 6.59
N ALA A 291 -1.15 23.03 6.66
CA ALA A 291 -0.98 24.24 5.85
C ALA A 291 -0.82 23.92 4.35
N GLY A 292 -1.53 22.91 3.86
CA GLY A 292 -1.49 22.45 2.46
C GLY A 292 -0.18 21.77 2.05
N GLN A 293 0.74 21.48 2.97
CA GLN A 293 2.02 20.82 2.67
C GLN A 293 1.91 19.29 2.56
N LYS A 294 0.88 18.80 1.86
CA LYS A 294 0.71 17.39 1.54
C LYS A 294 0.92 17.22 0.04
N CYS A 295 1.71 16.24 -0.37
CA CYS A 295 1.84 15.85 -1.78
C CYS A 295 0.48 15.51 -2.40
N THR A 296 -0.46 15.04 -1.59
CA THR A 296 -1.85 14.74 -1.94
C THR A 296 -2.82 15.90 -1.74
N ALA A 297 -2.42 17.12 -1.39
CA ALA A 297 -3.39 18.21 -1.20
C ALA A 297 -4.03 18.62 -2.53
N ILE A 298 -5.32 19.01 -2.50
CA ILE A 298 -6.02 19.54 -3.68
C ILE A 298 -5.34 20.85 -4.10
N ARG A 299 -5.00 20.97 -5.38
CA ARG A 299 -4.40 22.18 -5.98
C ARG A 299 -5.31 22.82 -7.02
N ARG A 300 -6.13 22.00 -7.68
CA ARG A 300 -7.04 22.40 -8.76
C ARG A 300 -8.46 21.99 -8.42
N ILE A 301 -9.38 22.94 -8.46
CA ILE A 301 -10.79 22.73 -8.10
C ILE A 301 -11.60 22.93 -9.39
N ILE A 302 -12.09 21.83 -9.96
CA ILE A 302 -12.72 21.80 -11.29
C ILE A 302 -14.23 21.76 -11.10
N VAL A 303 -14.93 22.82 -11.49
CA VAL A 303 -16.36 23.02 -11.20
C VAL A 303 -17.14 23.41 -12.47
N PRO A 304 -18.44 23.07 -12.57
CA PRO A 304 -19.24 23.52 -13.71
C PRO A 304 -19.31 25.05 -13.74
N ARG A 305 -19.28 25.64 -14.95
CA ARG A 305 -19.26 27.09 -15.15
C ARG A 305 -20.37 27.82 -14.38
N ASP A 306 -21.56 27.25 -14.32
CA ASP A 306 -22.74 27.81 -13.66
C ASP A 306 -22.76 27.65 -12.13
N ARG A 307 -21.85 26.87 -11.52
CA ARG A 307 -21.73 26.75 -10.05
C ARG A 307 -20.52 27.48 -9.46
N VAL A 308 -19.65 28.05 -10.29
CA VAL A 308 -18.35 28.59 -9.82
C VAL A 308 -18.49 29.65 -8.73
N ASP A 309 -19.43 30.59 -8.89
CA ASP A 309 -19.62 31.68 -7.92
C ASP A 309 -20.18 31.16 -6.59
N ALA A 310 -21.07 30.16 -6.62
CA ALA A 310 -21.60 29.52 -5.42
C ALA A 310 -20.50 28.75 -4.65
N VAL A 311 -19.63 28.04 -5.38
CA VAL A 311 -18.49 27.33 -4.77
C VAL A 311 -17.48 28.33 -4.19
N ALA A 312 -17.18 29.40 -4.94
CA ALA A 312 -16.27 30.46 -4.52
C ALA A 312 -16.73 31.10 -3.21
N GLU A 313 -18.00 31.46 -3.12
CA GLU A 313 -18.58 32.07 -1.92
C GLU A 313 -18.51 31.12 -0.71
N ARG A 314 -18.96 29.87 -0.86
CA ARG A 314 -18.93 28.91 0.24
C ARG A 314 -17.52 28.54 0.70
N LEU A 315 -16.55 28.46 -0.23
CA LEU A 315 -15.15 28.29 0.14
C LEU A 315 -14.62 29.51 0.87
N ARG A 316 -14.92 30.74 0.42
CA ARG A 316 -14.52 31.98 1.09
C ARG A 316 -15.05 32.03 2.52
N GLU A 317 -16.34 31.79 2.72
CA GLU A 317 -16.96 31.75 4.06
C GLU A 317 -16.30 30.72 4.98
N ARG A 318 -15.91 29.56 4.44
CA ARG A 318 -15.28 28.49 5.20
C ARG A 318 -13.82 28.79 5.53
N LEU A 319 -13.07 29.32 4.57
CA LEU A 319 -11.66 29.69 4.74
C LEU A 319 -11.50 30.90 5.68
N ALA A 320 -12.43 31.85 5.67
CA ALA A 320 -12.44 32.98 6.61
C ALA A 320 -12.56 32.57 8.09
N LYS A 321 -13.06 31.35 8.37
CA LYS A 321 -13.16 30.78 9.72
C LYS A 321 -11.89 30.04 10.16
N VAL A 322 -10.89 29.91 9.29
CA VAL A 322 -9.64 29.21 9.58
C VAL A 322 -8.68 30.15 10.29
N THR A 323 -8.54 29.94 11.59
CA THR A 323 -7.60 30.64 12.45
C THR A 323 -6.17 30.12 12.21
N VAL A 324 -5.26 31.02 11.86
CA VAL A 324 -3.86 30.73 11.56
C VAL A 324 -2.98 31.28 12.66
N GLY A 325 -2.07 30.47 13.20
CA GLY A 325 -1.24 30.91 14.31
C GLY A 325 -0.49 29.79 15.01
N ASP A 326 0.05 30.12 16.19
CA ASP A 326 0.73 29.14 17.04
C ASP A 326 -0.25 28.01 17.44
N PRO A 327 0.04 26.75 17.07
CA PRO A 327 -0.80 25.62 17.44
C PRO A 327 -0.98 25.36 18.94
N SER A 328 -0.17 26.01 19.80
CA SER A 328 -0.34 25.95 21.25
C SER A 328 -1.53 26.78 21.77
N VAL A 329 -2.00 27.75 20.97
CA VAL A 329 -3.11 28.64 21.34
C VAL A 329 -4.46 27.99 21.03
N GLU A 330 -5.37 28.03 22.00
CA GLU A 330 -6.72 27.50 21.84
C GLU A 330 -7.43 28.16 20.66
N GLY A 331 -8.13 27.34 19.87
CA GLY A 331 -8.90 27.84 18.73
C GLY A 331 -8.12 27.94 17.43
N VAL A 332 -6.78 27.86 17.41
CA VAL A 332 -5.99 27.77 16.17
C VAL A 332 -6.34 26.48 15.40
N ARG A 333 -6.49 26.59 14.07
CA ARG A 333 -6.89 25.48 13.19
C ARG A 333 -5.85 25.17 12.10
N MET A 334 -5.00 26.13 11.76
CA MET A 334 -3.91 25.94 10.80
C MET A 334 -2.61 26.49 11.37
N GLY A 335 -1.55 25.69 11.29
CA GLY A 335 -0.22 26.06 11.75
C GLY A 335 0.63 26.73 10.66
N ALA A 336 1.95 26.63 10.81
CA ALA A 336 2.93 27.21 9.88
C ALA A 336 3.34 26.25 8.75
N LEU A 337 3.93 26.80 7.69
CA LEU A 337 4.75 26.04 6.75
C LEU A 337 6.04 25.55 7.44
N ALA A 338 6.72 24.57 6.86
CA ALA A 338 7.82 23.87 7.51
C ALA A 338 9.07 24.74 7.74
N SER A 339 9.25 25.81 6.96
CA SER A 339 10.36 26.76 7.13
C SER A 339 10.08 28.10 6.43
N ARG A 340 10.86 29.13 6.77
CA ARG A 340 10.86 30.44 6.08
C ARG A 340 11.22 30.32 4.60
N ASP A 341 12.07 29.37 4.24
CA ASP A 341 12.39 29.11 2.83
C ASP A 341 11.16 28.57 2.08
N GLN A 342 10.43 27.62 2.67
CA GLN A 342 9.17 27.15 2.08
C GLN A 342 8.12 28.25 1.99
N GLN A 343 8.05 29.14 2.99
CA GLN A 343 7.16 30.31 2.95
C GLN A 343 7.48 31.23 1.76
N ARG A 344 8.78 31.49 1.50
CA ARG A 344 9.22 32.29 0.34
C ARG A 344 8.90 31.58 -0.98
N ASP A 345 9.19 30.29 -1.07
CA ASP A 345 8.90 29.48 -2.27
C ASP A 345 7.40 29.52 -2.59
N VAL A 346 6.52 29.33 -1.59
CA VAL A 346 5.06 29.42 -1.77
C VAL A 346 4.65 30.83 -2.23
N ALA A 347 5.20 31.88 -1.64
CA ALA A 347 4.89 33.26 -2.03
C ALA A 347 5.25 33.55 -3.50
N GLU A 348 6.41 33.07 -3.95
CA GLU A 348 6.84 33.20 -5.35
C GLU A 348 5.89 32.48 -6.32
N ARG A 349 5.45 31.26 -5.96
CA ARG A 349 4.52 30.48 -6.79
C ARG A 349 3.12 31.12 -6.83
N VAL A 350 2.65 31.67 -5.72
CA VAL A 350 1.40 32.44 -5.68
C VAL A 350 1.51 33.68 -6.57
N ALA A 351 2.63 34.42 -6.50
CA ALA A 351 2.83 35.59 -7.35
C ALA A 351 2.82 35.26 -8.85
N LEU A 352 3.32 34.07 -9.25
CA LEU A 352 3.22 33.59 -10.62
C LEU A 352 1.77 33.25 -11.01
N LEU A 353 1.06 32.51 -10.16
CA LEU A 353 -0.33 32.13 -10.40
C LEU A 353 -1.26 33.36 -10.49
N SER A 354 -1.07 34.38 -9.65
CA SER A 354 -1.92 35.57 -9.61
C SER A 354 -1.82 36.48 -10.84
N ARG A 355 -0.81 36.32 -11.72
CA ARG A 355 -0.66 37.14 -12.93
C ARG A 355 -1.77 36.95 -13.97
N GLY A 356 -2.41 35.78 -13.96
CA GLY A 356 -3.45 35.41 -14.92
C GLY A 356 -4.72 34.87 -14.29
N ASN A 357 -4.88 35.05 -12.97
CA ASN A 357 -6.01 34.51 -12.21
C ASN A 357 -6.52 35.53 -11.19
N GLU A 358 -7.81 35.48 -10.92
CA GLU A 358 -8.47 36.29 -9.90
C GLU A 358 -8.12 35.75 -8.50
N VAL A 359 -7.79 36.63 -7.55
CA VAL A 359 -7.62 36.25 -6.14
C VAL A 359 -8.98 36.38 -5.44
N VAL A 360 -9.61 35.25 -5.13
CA VAL A 360 -10.95 35.18 -4.52
C VAL A 360 -10.88 35.29 -3.00
N PHE A 361 -9.81 34.76 -2.40
CA PHE A 361 -9.53 34.84 -0.97
C PHE A 361 -8.01 34.76 -0.75
N GLY A 362 -7.47 35.58 0.15
CA GLY A 362 -6.05 35.56 0.49
C GLY A 362 -5.66 36.52 1.60
N ALA A 363 -4.42 37.02 1.55
CA ALA A 363 -3.85 37.87 2.60
C ALA A 363 -4.66 39.14 2.90
N ASN A 364 -5.35 39.69 1.90
CA ASN A 364 -6.10 40.94 2.01
C ASN A 364 -7.49 40.76 2.66
N ASP A 365 -7.94 39.52 2.89
CA ASP A 365 -9.26 39.18 3.43
C ASP A 365 -9.26 39.08 4.96
N GLY A 366 -8.50 39.94 5.62
CA GLY A 366 -8.45 40.02 7.09
C GLY A 366 -7.54 38.97 7.74
N PHE A 367 -6.51 38.50 7.05
CA PHE A 367 -5.51 37.58 7.60
C PHE A 367 -4.83 38.16 8.84
N LYS A 368 -4.94 37.45 9.97
CA LYS A 368 -4.31 37.81 11.25
C LYS A 368 -3.71 36.56 11.89
N LEU A 369 -2.45 36.68 12.31
CA LEU A 369 -1.76 35.62 13.04
C LEU A 369 -2.12 35.68 14.52
N ILE A 370 -2.36 34.52 15.12
CA ILE A 370 -2.67 34.37 16.54
C ILE A 370 -1.48 33.72 17.27
N GLY A 371 -1.09 34.28 18.41
CA GLY A 371 -0.01 33.76 19.25
C GLY A 371 1.16 34.74 19.41
N GLU A 372 2.00 34.50 20.41
CA GLU A 372 3.18 35.33 20.67
C GLU A 372 4.37 34.91 19.79
N GLY A 373 5.16 35.86 19.29
CA GLY A 373 6.35 35.58 18.47
C GLY A 373 6.08 35.05 17.05
N VAL A 374 4.81 34.89 16.66
CA VAL A 374 4.39 34.35 15.35
C VAL A 374 4.74 35.24 14.16
N ALA A 375 5.05 36.52 14.39
CA ALA A 375 5.48 37.45 13.34
C ALA A 375 6.75 36.95 12.62
N GLU A 376 7.61 36.23 13.35
CA GLU A 376 8.83 35.65 12.81
C GLU A 376 8.66 34.23 12.26
N GLY A 377 7.46 33.66 12.34
CA GLY A 377 7.15 32.31 11.87
C GLY A 377 6.90 32.19 10.37
N ALA A 378 6.84 30.95 9.89
CA ALA A 378 6.62 30.58 8.50
C ALA A 378 5.12 30.44 8.16
N PHE A 379 4.26 31.35 8.63
CA PHE A 379 2.82 31.26 8.39
C PHE A 379 2.42 31.79 7.00
N PHE A 380 1.39 31.20 6.40
CA PHE A 380 0.89 31.63 5.09
C PHE A 380 -0.64 31.64 5.06
N PRO A 381 -1.30 32.69 4.52
CA PRO A 381 -2.76 32.74 4.44
C PRO A 381 -3.29 31.68 3.46
N PRO A 382 -4.42 31.00 3.77
CA PRO A 382 -5.12 30.23 2.77
C PRO A 382 -5.44 31.12 1.57
N THR A 383 -5.07 30.67 0.37
CA THR A 383 -5.20 31.47 -0.86
C THR A 383 -6.01 30.69 -1.89
N LEU A 384 -7.15 31.25 -2.28
CA LEU A 384 -8.05 30.72 -3.30
C LEU A 384 -7.97 31.61 -4.54
N LEU A 385 -7.59 31.01 -5.67
CA LEU A 385 -7.56 31.67 -6.96
C LEU A 385 -8.71 31.18 -7.83
N LEU A 386 -9.08 31.96 -8.86
CA LEU A 386 -10.04 31.58 -9.88
C LEU A 386 -9.48 31.82 -11.28
N CYS A 387 -9.47 30.75 -12.08
CA CYS A 387 -9.13 30.73 -13.49
C CYS A 387 -10.40 30.51 -14.33
N ARG A 388 -10.90 31.56 -14.98
CA ARG A 388 -12.12 31.48 -15.81
C ARG A 388 -11.90 30.79 -17.16
N ASP A 389 -10.67 30.81 -17.67
CA ASP A 389 -10.26 30.10 -18.90
C ASP A 389 -9.00 29.29 -18.64
N ALA A 390 -9.18 28.10 -18.06
CA ALA A 390 -8.10 27.16 -17.78
C ALA A 390 -7.59 26.46 -19.05
N ARG A 391 -8.19 26.65 -20.23
CA ARG A 391 -7.62 26.15 -21.48
C ARG A 391 -6.51 27.07 -21.98
N ALA A 392 -6.74 28.39 -21.91
CA ALA A 392 -5.77 29.40 -22.32
C ALA A 392 -4.67 29.70 -21.28
N ASN A 393 -4.85 29.31 -20.01
CA ASN A 393 -3.88 29.57 -18.95
C ASN A 393 -3.12 28.30 -18.53
N ASP A 394 -1.91 28.11 -19.05
CA ASP A 394 -1.09 26.93 -18.71
C ASP A 394 -0.54 26.95 -17.27
N ALA A 395 -0.44 28.13 -16.64
CA ALA A 395 0.18 28.25 -15.32
C ALA A 395 -0.56 27.42 -14.25
N VAL A 396 -1.90 27.32 -14.34
CA VAL A 396 -2.71 26.53 -13.38
C VAL A 396 -2.52 25.02 -13.56
N HIS A 397 -1.92 24.60 -14.67
CA HIS A 397 -1.58 23.21 -14.97
C HIS A 397 -0.09 22.91 -14.82
N ASP A 398 0.74 23.91 -14.54
CA ASP A 398 2.20 23.79 -14.51
C ASP A 398 2.87 24.28 -13.23
N VAL A 399 2.25 25.20 -12.49
CA VAL A 399 2.82 25.79 -11.29
C VAL A 399 2.13 25.24 -10.05
N GLU A 400 2.88 24.52 -9.22
CA GLU A 400 2.42 24.14 -7.88
C GLU A 400 2.96 25.13 -6.83
N ALA A 401 2.05 25.67 -6.02
CA ALA A 401 2.38 26.34 -4.77
C ALA A 401 2.18 25.33 -3.62
N PHE A 402 3.28 24.83 -3.05
CA PHE A 402 3.26 23.77 -2.03
C PHE A 402 2.90 24.30 -0.64
N GLY A 403 1.70 24.86 -0.51
CA GLY A 403 1.16 25.49 0.70
C GLY A 403 -0.36 25.50 0.66
N PRO A 404 -1.03 26.38 1.42
CA PRO A 404 -2.49 26.39 1.52
C PRO A 404 -3.11 27.15 0.34
N VAL A 405 -2.80 26.71 -0.88
CA VAL A 405 -3.13 27.40 -2.14
C VAL A 405 -3.88 26.44 -3.07
N SER A 406 -4.98 26.92 -3.67
CA SER A 406 -5.70 26.20 -4.72
C SER A 406 -6.27 27.15 -5.74
N THR A 407 -6.43 26.67 -6.98
CA THR A 407 -7.06 27.43 -8.07
C THR A 407 -8.34 26.73 -8.52
N MET A 408 -9.45 27.45 -8.47
CA MET A 408 -10.71 27.05 -9.11
C MET A 408 -10.64 27.25 -10.61
N MET A 409 -11.27 26.36 -11.36
CA MET A 409 -11.40 26.44 -12.80
C MET A 409 -12.75 25.91 -13.26
N THR A 410 -13.31 26.56 -14.26
CA THR A 410 -14.63 26.23 -14.80
C THR A 410 -14.54 25.26 -15.97
N TYR A 411 -15.57 24.43 -16.13
CA TYR A 411 -15.75 23.57 -17.30
C TYR A 411 -17.20 23.57 -17.80
N GLU A 412 -17.41 23.09 -19.02
CA GLU A 412 -18.68 22.80 -19.68
C GLU A 412 -18.75 21.29 -20.04
N GLY A 413 -19.50 20.52 -19.26
CA GLY A 413 -19.63 19.07 -19.44
C GLY A 413 -18.47 18.25 -18.87
N ILE A 414 -18.79 17.03 -18.43
CA ILE A 414 -17.84 16.19 -17.68
C ILE A 414 -16.57 15.84 -18.47
N ASP A 415 -16.65 15.76 -19.81
CA ASP A 415 -15.50 15.46 -20.66
C ASP A 415 -14.43 16.57 -20.59
N GLU A 416 -14.85 17.85 -20.57
CA GLU A 416 -13.91 18.95 -20.39
C GLU A 416 -13.29 18.94 -18.97
N ALA A 417 -14.07 18.58 -17.94
CA ALA A 417 -13.53 18.43 -16.60
C ALA A 417 -12.41 17.37 -16.54
N LEU A 418 -12.58 16.26 -17.25
CA LEU A 418 -11.60 15.18 -17.33
C LEU A 418 -10.38 15.56 -18.16
N ASP A 419 -10.56 16.28 -19.27
CA ASP A 419 -9.47 16.87 -20.06
C ASP A 419 -8.63 17.81 -19.19
N LEU A 420 -9.28 18.76 -18.51
CA LEU A 420 -8.62 19.66 -17.57
C LEU A 420 -7.89 18.90 -16.46
N ALA A 421 -8.50 17.86 -15.88
CA ALA A 421 -7.84 17.02 -14.88
C ALA A 421 -6.55 16.40 -15.42
N ALA A 422 -6.56 15.86 -16.64
CA ALA A 422 -5.39 15.26 -17.29
C ALA A 422 -4.28 16.28 -17.60
N ARG A 423 -4.60 17.57 -17.79
CA ARG A 423 -3.62 18.64 -18.01
C ARG A 423 -2.66 18.88 -16.84
N GLY A 424 -2.91 18.29 -15.67
CA GLY A 424 -1.92 18.20 -14.58
C GLY A 424 -0.68 17.36 -14.91
N LYS A 425 -0.65 16.72 -16.11
CA LYS A 425 0.47 15.92 -16.65
C LYS A 425 0.81 14.71 -15.78
N GLY A 426 -0.21 14.11 -15.16
CA GLY A 426 -0.09 13.00 -14.23
C GLY A 426 -0.04 13.46 -12.77
N SER A 427 -0.92 12.93 -11.94
CA SER A 427 -1.09 13.36 -10.56
C SER A 427 -1.22 12.17 -9.59
N LEU A 428 -0.93 12.41 -8.32
CA LEU A 428 -1.04 11.40 -7.27
C LEU A 428 -2.50 11.01 -7.04
N VAL A 429 -3.39 12.00 -6.93
CA VAL A 429 -4.80 11.76 -6.62
C VAL A 429 -5.75 12.75 -7.31
N SER A 430 -6.94 12.27 -7.67
CA SER A 430 -8.10 13.10 -7.97
C SER A 430 -9.28 12.76 -7.06
N THR A 431 -10.16 13.72 -6.81
CA THR A 431 -11.49 13.49 -6.24
C THR A 431 -12.57 13.73 -7.29
N LEU A 432 -13.58 12.88 -7.34
CA LEU A 432 -14.85 13.12 -8.03
C LEU A 432 -15.96 13.15 -6.99
N VAL A 433 -16.69 14.27 -6.93
CA VAL A 433 -17.89 14.39 -6.09
C VAL A 433 -19.13 14.33 -6.98
N THR A 434 -19.93 13.30 -6.83
CA THR A 434 -21.15 13.04 -7.63
C THR A 434 -22.14 12.20 -6.81
N LYS A 435 -23.42 12.29 -7.13
CA LYS A 435 -24.47 11.41 -6.59
C LYS A 435 -24.98 10.40 -7.63
N ASP A 436 -24.46 10.44 -8.87
CA ASP A 436 -24.82 9.52 -9.94
C ASP A 436 -23.73 8.45 -10.17
N PRO A 437 -24.00 7.17 -9.87
CA PRO A 437 -23.10 6.06 -10.16
C PRO A 437 -22.69 5.94 -11.64
N LYS A 438 -23.52 6.41 -12.59
CA LYS A 438 -23.20 6.37 -14.02
C LYS A 438 -22.10 7.37 -14.37
N ILE A 439 -22.12 8.57 -13.78
CA ILE A 439 -21.05 9.55 -13.93
C ILE A 439 -19.75 8.99 -13.36
N ALA A 440 -19.80 8.39 -12.17
CA ALA A 440 -18.62 7.75 -11.57
C ALA A 440 -18.06 6.62 -12.45
N ALA A 441 -18.90 5.70 -12.93
CA ALA A 441 -18.50 4.59 -13.79
C ALA A 441 -17.87 5.05 -15.11
N TYR A 442 -18.31 6.18 -15.66
CA TYR A 442 -17.75 6.80 -16.85
C TYR A 442 -16.43 7.54 -16.56
N ALA A 443 -16.42 8.44 -15.58
CA ALA A 443 -15.33 9.36 -15.30
C ALA A 443 -14.10 8.68 -14.66
N VAL A 444 -14.31 7.71 -13.77
CA VAL A 444 -13.23 7.10 -12.97
C VAL A 444 -12.18 6.39 -13.82
N PRO A 445 -12.53 5.51 -14.79
CA PRO A 445 -11.54 4.87 -15.65
C PRO A 445 -10.68 5.87 -16.44
N MET A 446 -11.28 6.97 -16.90
CA MET A 446 -10.58 8.02 -17.64
C MET A 446 -9.65 8.84 -16.75
N ALA A 447 -10.13 9.26 -15.57
CA ALA A 447 -9.30 9.94 -14.59
C ALA A 447 -8.13 9.06 -14.12
N ALA A 448 -8.37 7.78 -13.86
CA ALA A 448 -7.36 6.81 -13.40
C ALA A 448 -6.20 6.61 -14.39
N ALA A 449 -6.38 6.91 -15.67
CA ALA A 449 -5.29 6.86 -16.65
C ALA A 449 -4.18 7.90 -16.37
N SER A 450 -4.51 9.00 -15.69
CA SER A 450 -3.60 10.08 -15.33
C SER A 450 -3.44 10.28 -13.82
N HIS A 451 -4.15 9.52 -12.99
CA HIS A 451 -4.12 9.65 -11.53
C HIS A 451 -3.81 8.31 -10.86
N GLY A 452 -2.89 8.31 -9.90
CA GLY A 452 -2.54 7.11 -9.15
C GLY A 452 -3.64 6.59 -8.24
N ARG A 453 -4.49 7.49 -7.74
CA ARG A 453 -5.68 7.20 -6.94
C ARG A 453 -6.83 8.12 -7.37
N VAL A 454 -8.03 7.56 -7.45
CA VAL A 454 -9.27 8.32 -7.69
C VAL A 454 -10.18 8.11 -6.49
N HIS A 455 -10.51 9.19 -5.78
CA HIS A 455 -11.42 9.20 -4.64
C HIS A 455 -12.82 9.61 -5.11
N ILE A 456 -13.80 8.74 -4.97
CA ILE A 456 -15.20 9.07 -5.22
C ILE A 456 -15.82 9.44 -3.88
N LEU A 457 -16.46 10.60 -3.81
CA LEU A 457 -17.07 11.10 -2.59
C LEU A 457 -18.53 11.47 -2.84
N ASP A 458 -19.40 10.92 -2.01
CA ASP A 458 -20.85 11.14 -1.99
C ASP A 458 -21.34 11.10 -0.53
N ARG A 459 -22.65 11.29 -0.31
CA ARG A 459 -23.20 11.25 1.04
C ARG A 459 -22.92 9.94 1.78
N GLU A 460 -22.97 8.79 1.10
CA GLU A 460 -22.83 7.48 1.73
C GLU A 460 -21.39 7.23 2.18
N SER A 461 -20.43 7.42 1.27
CA SER A 461 -19.00 7.25 1.55
C SER A 461 -18.44 8.29 2.53
N SER A 462 -19.03 9.50 2.59
CA SER A 462 -18.49 10.60 3.41
C SER A 462 -18.44 10.33 4.91
N VAL A 463 -19.27 9.41 5.41
CA VAL A 463 -19.36 9.05 6.83
C VAL A 463 -18.05 8.40 7.31
N ASP A 464 -17.50 7.49 6.50
CA ASP A 464 -16.32 6.68 6.83
C ASP A 464 -15.10 7.03 5.96
N SER A 465 -15.22 8.03 5.06
CA SER A 465 -14.13 8.42 4.18
C SER A 465 -12.91 8.88 4.97
N THR A 466 -11.77 8.28 4.65
CA THR A 466 -10.46 8.67 5.19
C THR A 466 -9.95 9.98 4.57
N GLY A 467 -10.65 10.49 3.56
CA GLY A 467 -10.34 11.73 2.88
C GLY A 467 -9.39 11.61 1.70
N HIS A 468 -9.33 12.68 0.91
CA HIS A 468 -8.42 12.82 -0.21
C HIS A 468 -6.95 12.77 0.22
N GLY A 469 -6.60 13.47 1.29
CA GLY A 469 -5.21 13.70 1.69
C GLY A 469 -4.53 12.58 2.48
N SER A 470 -5.19 11.44 2.68
CA SER A 470 -4.71 10.34 3.54
C SER A 470 -4.38 9.09 2.69
N PRO A 471 -3.12 8.89 2.25
CA PRO A 471 -2.72 7.66 1.58
C PRO A 471 -2.83 6.47 2.56
N LEU A 472 -3.60 5.45 2.19
CA LEU A 472 -3.80 4.27 3.02
C LEU A 472 -2.75 3.19 2.69
N PRO A 473 -2.15 2.51 3.68
CA PRO A 473 -1.09 1.52 3.44
C PRO A 473 -1.44 0.40 2.45
N GLN A 474 -2.71 0.00 2.41
CA GLN A 474 -3.23 -1.04 1.53
C GLN A 474 -3.53 -0.56 0.10
N LEU A 475 -3.64 0.76 -0.13
CA LEU A 475 -3.93 1.35 -1.43
C LEU A 475 -2.66 1.95 -2.02
N LYS A 476 -2.58 1.95 -3.36
CA LYS A 476 -1.44 2.52 -4.07
C LYS A 476 -1.33 4.02 -3.75
N HIS A 477 -0.09 4.45 -3.50
CA HIS A 477 0.34 5.85 -3.50
C HIS A 477 1.39 6.05 -4.60
N GLY A 478 1.48 7.24 -5.19
CA GLY A 478 2.27 7.47 -6.41
C GLY A 478 1.41 7.52 -7.68
N GLY A 479 1.89 8.20 -8.72
CA GLY A 479 1.13 8.51 -9.93
C GLY A 479 2.02 8.69 -11.16
N PRO A 480 1.45 8.67 -12.38
CA PRO A 480 2.21 8.77 -13.61
C PRO A 480 2.76 10.20 -13.84
N GLY A 481 3.64 10.35 -14.83
CA GLY A 481 4.07 11.65 -15.34
C GLY A 481 4.73 12.54 -14.27
N ARG A 482 4.19 13.75 -14.06
CA ARG A 482 4.72 14.74 -13.12
C ARG A 482 4.85 14.21 -11.69
N ALA A 483 3.87 13.41 -11.25
CA ALA A 483 3.88 12.79 -9.92
C ALA A 483 5.04 11.78 -9.70
N GLY A 484 5.86 11.52 -10.73
CA GLY A 484 7.15 10.84 -10.61
C GLY A 484 7.21 9.48 -11.31
N GLY A 485 6.05 8.87 -11.60
CA GLY A 485 5.91 7.57 -12.25
C GLY A 485 6.08 6.37 -11.30
N GLY A 486 6.42 6.62 -10.04
CA GLY A 486 6.61 5.59 -9.03
C GLY A 486 5.32 5.06 -8.41
N GLU A 487 5.43 3.92 -7.75
CA GLU A 487 4.37 3.35 -6.92
C GLU A 487 4.93 2.94 -5.55
N GLU A 488 4.26 3.43 -4.51
CA GLU A 488 4.49 3.15 -3.10
C GLU A 488 3.19 2.62 -2.48
N LEU A 489 3.27 2.11 -1.25
CA LEU A 489 2.15 1.47 -0.58
C LEU A 489 1.47 0.36 -1.43
N GLY A 490 0.14 0.31 -1.51
CA GLY A 490 -0.56 -0.71 -2.27
C GLY A 490 -0.50 -2.12 -1.63
N GLY A 491 -0.29 -2.17 -0.32
CA GLY A 491 -0.18 -3.41 0.46
C GLY A 491 1.04 -4.23 0.08
N ILE A 492 0.84 -5.53 -0.18
CA ILE A 492 1.95 -6.42 -0.55
C ILE A 492 2.63 -6.02 -1.87
N ARG A 493 2.01 -5.18 -2.72
CA ARG A 493 2.64 -4.65 -3.94
C ARG A 493 3.96 -3.94 -3.63
N ALA A 494 3.99 -3.05 -2.63
CA ALA A 494 5.23 -2.38 -2.23
C ALA A 494 6.31 -3.37 -1.79
N VAL A 495 5.97 -4.43 -1.04
CA VAL A 495 6.93 -5.47 -0.65
C VAL A 495 7.56 -6.11 -1.89
N ARG A 496 6.77 -6.38 -2.93
CA ARG A 496 7.27 -6.97 -4.18
C ARG A 496 8.24 -6.07 -4.94
N HIS A 497 8.14 -4.74 -4.82
CA HIS A 497 9.11 -3.81 -5.44
C HIS A 497 10.53 -4.02 -4.90
N PHE A 498 10.64 -4.41 -3.62
CA PHE A 498 11.92 -4.68 -2.94
C PHE A 498 12.41 -6.13 -3.11
N LEU A 499 11.62 -6.99 -3.77
CA LEU A 499 12.00 -8.36 -4.11
C LEU A 499 12.46 -8.44 -5.58
N GLN A 500 13.23 -9.47 -5.90
CA GLN A 500 13.59 -9.84 -7.27
C GLN A 500 12.65 -10.94 -7.76
N ARG A 501 11.96 -10.67 -8.86
CA ARG A 501 11.15 -11.69 -9.56
C ARG A 501 12.06 -12.57 -10.43
N ALA A 502 11.88 -13.88 -10.35
CA ALA A 502 12.55 -14.84 -11.21
C ALA A 502 11.55 -15.87 -11.74
N ALA A 503 11.57 -16.11 -13.05
CA ALA A 503 10.90 -17.26 -13.64
C ALA A 503 11.74 -18.51 -13.37
N VAL A 504 11.14 -19.52 -12.76
CA VAL A 504 11.77 -20.81 -12.49
C VAL A 504 11.08 -21.87 -13.31
N GLN A 505 11.87 -22.66 -14.02
CA GLN A 505 11.39 -23.76 -14.85
C GLN A 505 12.04 -25.06 -14.41
N GLY A 506 11.30 -26.16 -14.51
CA GLY A 506 11.79 -27.46 -14.10
C GLY A 506 10.70 -28.51 -14.03
N SER A 507 11.03 -29.65 -13.43
CA SER A 507 10.00 -30.63 -13.11
C SER A 507 9.08 -30.09 -12.00
N PRO A 508 7.79 -30.47 -11.99
CA PRO A 508 6.89 -30.10 -10.91
C PRO A 508 7.43 -30.39 -9.51
N THR A 509 8.13 -31.53 -9.33
CA THR A 509 8.76 -31.89 -8.05
C THR A 509 9.82 -30.88 -7.62
N MET A 510 10.67 -30.42 -8.54
CA MET A 510 11.68 -29.41 -8.24
C MET A 510 11.06 -28.04 -7.95
N LEU A 511 10.04 -27.66 -8.73
CA LEU A 511 9.30 -26.42 -8.46
C LEU A 511 8.61 -26.45 -7.09
N ALA A 512 8.07 -27.60 -6.69
CA ALA A 512 7.47 -27.76 -5.37
C ALA A 512 8.49 -27.59 -4.24
N ALA A 513 9.71 -28.12 -4.42
CA ALA A 513 10.80 -27.93 -3.47
C ALA A 513 11.26 -26.47 -3.37
N VAL A 514 11.32 -25.74 -4.49
CA VAL A 514 11.73 -24.33 -4.54
C VAL A 514 10.68 -23.40 -3.94
N THR A 515 9.41 -23.62 -4.26
CA THR A 515 8.29 -22.75 -3.84
C THR A 515 7.81 -23.05 -2.42
N GLY A 516 8.09 -24.24 -1.90
CA GLY A 516 7.52 -24.72 -0.64
C GLY A 516 6.03 -25.06 -0.74
N GLU A 517 5.50 -25.19 -1.96
CA GLU A 517 4.09 -25.49 -2.25
C GLU A 517 3.99 -26.69 -3.19
N TYR A 518 2.97 -27.53 -3.04
CA TYR A 518 2.72 -28.60 -4.01
C TYR A 518 2.39 -28.01 -5.38
N VAL A 519 3.13 -28.47 -6.39
CA VAL A 519 2.86 -28.20 -7.80
C VAL A 519 2.28 -29.47 -8.41
N ARG A 520 1.20 -29.34 -9.19
CA ARG A 520 0.56 -30.50 -9.83
C ARG A 520 1.54 -31.27 -10.70
N GLY A 521 1.51 -32.60 -10.58
CA GLY A 521 2.47 -33.50 -11.22
C GLY A 521 3.77 -33.69 -10.43
N ALA A 522 3.93 -33.03 -9.28
CA ALA A 522 5.04 -33.31 -8.38
C ALA A 522 4.87 -34.68 -7.72
N ALA A 523 6.00 -35.25 -7.31
CA ALA A 523 6.02 -36.47 -6.51
C ALA A 523 5.18 -36.30 -5.25
N VAL A 524 4.40 -37.34 -4.94
CA VAL A 524 3.52 -37.40 -3.78
C VAL A 524 4.11 -38.30 -2.70
N ARG A 525 3.67 -38.11 -1.46
CA ARG A 525 4.02 -38.94 -0.31
C ARG A 525 2.77 -39.63 0.20
N GLU A 526 2.66 -40.92 -0.06
CA GLU A 526 1.55 -41.75 0.46
C GLU A 526 2.02 -42.49 1.71
N SER A 527 1.17 -42.55 2.73
CA SER A 527 1.42 -43.27 3.98
C SER A 527 0.17 -44.02 4.40
N GLU A 528 0.32 -45.09 5.20
CA GLU A 528 -0.82 -45.82 5.76
C GLU A 528 -1.72 -44.92 6.62
N LEU A 529 -1.12 -43.95 7.32
CA LEU A 529 -1.86 -42.96 8.09
C LEU A 529 -2.49 -41.92 7.16
N HIS A 530 -3.82 -41.79 7.25
CA HIS A 530 -4.60 -40.78 6.53
C HIS A 530 -4.10 -39.36 6.83
N PRO A 531 -3.89 -38.48 5.83
CA PRO A 531 -3.32 -37.14 6.06
C PRO A 531 -4.09 -36.28 7.08
N PHE A 532 -5.43 -36.30 7.07
CA PHE A 532 -6.25 -35.61 8.10
C PHE A 532 -6.11 -36.15 9.54
N ARG A 533 -5.35 -37.23 9.76
CA ARG A 533 -5.01 -37.73 11.10
C ARG A 533 -3.67 -37.23 11.60
N LYS A 534 -2.91 -36.52 10.76
CA LYS A 534 -1.62 -35.93 11.12
C LYS A 534 -1.83 -34.54 11.73
N HIS A 535 -1.06 -34.22 12.76
CA HIS A 535 -1.01 -32.85 13.30
C HIS A 535 -0.29 -31.92 12.34
N PHE A 536 -0.40 -30.62 12.56
CA PHE A 536 0.22 -29.62 11.70
C PHE A 536 1.74 -29.84 11.52
N GLU A 537 2.47 -30.23 12.56
CA GLU A 537 3.91 -30.49 12.51
C GLU A 537 4.27 -31.74 11.68
N ASP A 538 3.41 -32.76 11.71
CA ASP A 538 3.63 -34.04 11.03
C ASP A 538 3.28 -33.98 9.54
N LEU A 539 2.42 -33.04 9.15
CA LEU A 539 2.04 -32.83 7.76
C LEU A 539 3.23 -32.31 6.94
N GLN A 540 3.51 -33.00 5.84
CA GLN A 540 4.52 -32.58 4.88
C GLN A 540 3.88 -32.14 3.57
N MET A 541 4.55 -31.23 2.84
CA MET A 541 4.15 -30.90 1.48
C MET A 541 4.18 -32.14 0.60
N GLY A 542 3.13 -32.34 -0.20
CA GLY A 542 2.98 -33.52 -1.03
C GLY A 542 2.40 -34.75 -0.31
N ASP A 543 2.13 -34.70 1.00
CA ASP A 543 1.36 -35.76 1.68
C ASP A 543 0.03 -35.95 0.96
N SER A 544 -0.22 -37.15 0.45
CA SER A 544 -1.32 -37.41 -0.47
C SER A 544 -2.13 -38.63 -0.07
N LEU A 545 -3.42 -38.56 -0.34
CA LEU A 545 -4.37 -39.66 -0.24
C LEU A 545 -5.03 -39.86 -1.60
N LEU A 546 -4.86 -41.05 -2.16
CA LEU A 546 -5.70 -41.53 -3.26
C LEU A 546 -6.88 -42.31 -2.66
N THR A 547 -8.09 -41.81 -2.86
CA THR A 547 -9.28 -42.42 -2.25
C THR A 547 -9.68 -43.72 -2.93
N HIS A 548 -10.54 -44.48 -2.26
CA HIS A 548 -11.36 -45.49 -2.93
C HIS A 548 -12.31 -44.84 -3.96
N ARG A 549 -12.95 -45.68 -4.76
CA ARG A 549 -13.79 -45.29 -5.91
C ARG A 549 -15.27 -45.25 -5.52
N ARG A 550 -16.04 -44.36 -6.14
CA ARG A 550 -17.51 -44.31 -6.07
C ARG A 550 -18.10 -44.20 -7.47
N THR A 551 -19.00 -45.11 -7.83
CA THR A 551 -19.76 -45.02 -9.08
C THR A 551 -20.96 -44.11 -8.89
N VAL A 552 -21.13 -43.14 -9.78
CA VAL A 552 -22.24 -42.20 -9.78
C VAL A 552 -23.42 -42.84 -10.51
N SER A 553 -24.54 -42.97 -9.82
CA SER A 553 -25.77 -43.56 -10.34
C SER A 553 -26.84 -42.49 -10.61
N GLU A 554 -27.91 -42.87 -11.30
CA GLU A 554 -29.09 -42.00 -11.42
C GLU A 554 -29.70 -41.68 -10.05
N ALA A 555 -29.71 -42.65 -9.13
CA ALA A 555 -30.21 -42.45 -7.77
C ALA A 555 -29.43 -41.37 -7.01
N ASP A 556 -28.11 -41.26 -7.24
CA ASP A 556 -27.31 -40.19 -6.66
C ASP A 556 -27.77 -38.81 -7.14
N ILE A 557 -28.05 -38.67 -8.44
CA ILE A 557 -28.52 -37.42 -9.05
C ILE A 557 -29.90 -37.05 -8.50
N VAL A 558 -30.83 -38.03 -8.47
CA VAL A 558 -32.19 -37.83 -7.95
C VAL A 558 -32.16 -37.45 -6.47
N ASN A 559 -31.41 -38.19 -5.64
CA ASN A 559 -31.31 -37.92 -4.21
C ASN A 559 -30.62 -36.58 -3.93
N PHE A 560 -29.57 -36.25 -4.69
CA PHE A 560 -28.89 -34.97 -4.50
C PHE A 560 -29.79 -33.80 -4.92
N GLY A 561 -30.51 -33.89 -6.03
CA GLY A 561 -31.50 -32.87 -6.39
C GLY A 561 -32.63 -32.79 -5.34
N GLY A 562 -33.04 -33.92 -4.77
CA GLY A 562 -34.01 -33.95 -3.66
C GLY A 562 -33.53 -33.20 -2.41
N VAL A 563 -32.30 -33.42 -1.96
CA VAL A 563 -31.78 -32.79 -0.74
C VAL A 563 -31.31 -31.35 -0.97
N SER A 564 -30.76 -31.04 -2.15
CA SER A 564 -30.24 -29.70 -2.48
C SER A 564 -31.33 -28.77 -3.03
N GLY A 565 -32.42 -29.32 -3.55
CA GLY A 565 -33.45 -28.60 -4.30
C GLY A 565 -33.04 -28.28 -5.75
N ASP A 566 -31.84 -28.69 -6.19
CA ASP A 566 -31.37 -28.44 -7.54
C ASP A 566 -31.94 -29.48 -8.53
N TYR A 567 -33.08 -29.13 -9.14
CA TYR A 567 -33.72 -29.89 -10.20
C TYR A 567 -33.38 -29.36 -11.61
N PHE A 568 -32.21 -28.74 -11.79
CA PHE A 568 -31.79 -28.21 -13.07
C PHE A 568 -31.89 -29.26 -14.19
N TYR A 569 -32.37 -28.84 -15.36
CA TYR A 569 -32.78 -29.74 -16.44
C TYR A 569 -31.66 -30.66 -16.91
N MET A 570 -30.39 -30.22 -16.85
CA MET A 570 -29.23 -31.04 -17.20
C MET A 570 -29.06 -32.30 -16.33
N HIS A 571 -29.69 -32.33 -15.16
CA HIS A 571 -29.62 -33.43 -14.21
C HIS A 571 -30.90 -34.26 -14.20
N PHE A 572 -32.05 -33.68 -14.54
CA PHE A 572 -33.37 -34.30 -14.36
C PHE A 572 -34.18 -34.54 -15.64
N ASP A 573 -34.01 -33.73 -16.67
CA ASP A 573 -34.80 -33.82 -17.91
C ASP A 573 -34.01 -34.54 -18.99
N GLU A 574 -34.39 -35.78 -19.29
CA GLU A 574 -33.75 -36.57 -20.33
C GLU A 574 -33.99 -36.01 -21.74
N ILE A 575 -35.18 -35.45 -21.99
CA ILE A 575 -35.53 -34.91 -23.31
C ILE A 575 -34.67 -33.68 -23.57
N ALA A 576 -34.66 -32.72 -22.63
CA ALA A 576 -33.86 -31.51 -22.77
C ALA A 576 -32.36 -31.81 -22.81
N ALA A 577 -31.87 -32.77 -22.03
CA ALA A 577 -30.44 -33.09 -21.99
C ALA A 577 -29.90 -33.67 -23.32
N ARG A 578 -30.73 -34.40 -24.09
CA ARG A 578 -30.37 -34.94 -25.42
C ARG A 578 -30.04 -33.84 -26.42
N ASP A 579 -30.71 -32.70 -26.33
CA ASP A 579 -30.52 -31.56 -27.23
C ASP A 579 -29.33 -30.67 -26.83
N THR A 580 -28.63 -31.01 -25.74
CA THR A 580 -27.43 -30.28 -25.30
C THR A 580 -26.14 -30.92 -25.84
N GLN A 581 -25.03 -30.19 -25.72
CA GLN A 581 -23.69 -30.68 -26.08
C GLN A 581 -23.26 -31.96 -25.35
N PHE A 582 -23.94 -32.34 -24.26
CA PHE A 582 -23.63 -33.54 -23.48
C PHE A 582 -24.41 -34.78 -23.94
N GLY A 583 -25.51 -34.59 -24.69
CA GLY A 583 -26.35 -35.67 -25.24
C GLY A 583 -27.10 -36.55 -24.22
N LYS A 584 -26.88 -36.34 -22.91
CA LYS A 584 -27.50 -37.08 -21.81
C LYS A 584 -27.44 -36.27 -20.51
N ARG A 585 -28.23 -36.70 -19.52
CA ARG A 585 -28.16 -36.16 -18.16
C ARG A 585 -26.79 -36.44 -17.54
N ILE A 586 -26.29 -35.45 -16.81
CA ILE A 586 -25.01 -35.53 -16.09
C ILE A 586 -25.26 -35.29 -14.60
N ALA A 587 -24.33 -35.68 -13.74
CA ALA A 587 -24.42 -35.43 -12.30
C ALA A 587 -24.19 -33.95 -11.96
N HIS A 588 -24.76 -33.50 -10.84
CA HIS A 588 -24.49 -32.16 -10.32
C HIS A 588 -23.01 -32.00 -10.01
N GLY A 589 -22.42 -30.86 -10.41
CA GLY A 589 -21.05 -30.54 -10.02
C GLY A 589 -20.90 -30.52 -8.49
N TYR A 590 -21.86 -29.94 -7.78
CA TYR A 590 -21.86 -29.93 -6.32
C TYR A 590 -22.03 -31.32 -5.70
N PHE A 591 -22.76 -32.23 -6.36
CA PHE A 591 -22.77 -33.62 -5.95
C PHE A 591 -21.37 -34.24 -6.06
N VAL A 592 -20.66 -34.02 -7.18
CA VAL A 592 -19.28 -34.53 -7.36
C VAL A 592 -18.35 -33.99 -6.27
N LEU A 593 -18.47 -32.71 -5.93
CA LEU A 593 -17.74 -32.07 -4.83
C LEU A 593 -18.06 -32.72 -3.47
N SER A 594 -19.34 -32.87 -3.14
CA SER A 594 -19.80 -33.49 -1.89
C SER A 594 -19.39 -34.96 -1.80
N ALA A 595 -19.50 -35.70 -2.91
CA ALA A 595 -19.08 -37.09 -3.00
C ALA A 595 -17.56 -37.21 -2.81
N ALA A 596 -16.76 -36.35 -3.44
CA ALA A 596 -15.32 -36.30 -3.23
C ALA A 596 -14.96 -36.02 -1.76
N ALA A 597 -15.61 -35.05 -1.12
CA ALA A 597 -15.42 -34.80 0.32
C ALA A 597 -15.76 -36.04 1.16
N GLY A 598 -16.86 -36.74 0.85
CA GLY A 598 -17.19 -38.00 1.50
C GLY A 598 -16.15 -39.11 1.30
N LEU A 599 -15.33 -39.04 0.25
CA LEU A 599 -14.25 -40.00 -0.03
C LEU A 599 -12.96 -39.71 0.73
N PHE A 600 -12.59 -38.43 0.92
CA PHE A 600 -11.28 -38.05 1.50
C PHE A 600 -11.35 -37.50 2.93
N VAL A 601 -12.52 -37.16 3.47
CA VAL A 601 -12.64 -36.66 4.84
C VAL A 601 -12.60 -37.84 5.81
N SER A 602 -11.73 -37.77 6.83
CA SER A 602 -11.73 -38.77 7.90
C SER A 602 -12.84 -38.46 8.92
N PRO A 603 -13.75 -39.40 9.22
CA PRO A 603 -14.96 -39.09 9.99
C PRO A 603 -14.76 -39.04 11.51
N ALA A 604 -13.76 -39.74 12.07
CA ALA A 604 -13.56 -39.74 13.52
C ALA A 604 -12.75 -38.52 13.98
N PRO A 605 -12.92 -38.06 15.23
CA PRO A 605 -12.20 -36.91 15.78
C PRO A 605 -10.68 -37.00 15.57
N GLY A 606 -10.06 -35.88 15.26
CA GLY A 606 -8.64 -35.81 14.94
C GLY A 606 -8.13 -34.37 14.84
N PRO A 607 -6.92 -34.16 14.29
CA PRO A 607 -6.27 -32.85 14.27
C PRO A 607 -6.94 -31.82 13.36
N VAL A 608 -7.70 -32.24 12.35
CA VAL A 608 -8.47 -31.30 11.51
C VAL A 608 -9.66 -30.77 12.30
N LEU A 609 -9.63 -29.47 12.60
CA LEU A 609 -10.61 -28.78 13.44
C LEU A 609 -11.80 -28.28 12.62
N ALA A 610 -11.54 -27.73 11.44
CA ALA A 610 -12.56 -27.19 10.56
C ALA A 610 -12.09 -27.23 9.10
N ASN A 611 -12.97 -27.63 8.19
CA ASN A 611 -12.82 -27.37 6.77
C ASN A 611 -13.70 -26.16 6.43
N TYR A 612 -13.09 -24.98 6.29
CA TYR A 612 -13.81 -23.69 6.32
C TYR A 612 -13.72 -22.90 5.02
N GLY A 613 -12.95 -23.36 4.04
CA GLY A 613 -12.76 -22.63 2.80
C GLY A 613 -12.56 -23.55 1.61
N LEU A 614 -12.96 -23.06 0.44
CA LEU A 614 -12.81 -23.72 -0.84
C LEU A 614 -12.43 -22.65 -1.88
N ASP A 615 -11.31 -22.87 -2.57
CA ASP A 615 -10.77 -21.95 -3.55
C ASP A 615 -10.68 -22.62 -4.93
N ASN A 616 -10.71 -21.81 -5.99
CA ASN A 616 -10.37 -22.22 -7.36
C ASN A 616 -11.16 -23.41 -7.93
N LEU A 617 -12.41 -23.64 -7.50
CA LEU A 617 -13.22 -24.75 -8.04
C LEU A 617 -13.52 -24.58 -9.53
N ARG A 618 -13.20 -25.64 -10.28
CA ARG A 618 -13.53 -25.80 -11.69
C ARG A 618 -14.06 -27.22 -11.92
N PHE A 619 -15.18 -27.31 -12.62
CA PHE A 619 -15.67 -28.53 -13.25
C PHE A 619 -15.16 -28.55 -14.68
N ILE A 620 -14.46 -29.62 -15.06
CA ILE A 620 -13.69 -29.69 -16.30
C ILE A 620 -14.38 -30.65 -17.26
N THR A 621 -14.49 -31.91 -16.86
CA THR A 621 -15.20 -32.95 -17.62
C THR A 621 -16.49 -33.32 -16.90
N PRO A 622 -17.64 -33.41 -17.59
CA PRO A 622 -18.89 -33.83 -17.00
C PRO A 622 -18.81 -35.27 -16.48
N VAL A 623 -19.51 -35.55 -15.38
CA VAL A 623 -19.66 -36.90 -14.83
C VAL A 623 -21.03 -37.41 -15.22
N ALA A 624 -21.09 -38.48 -15.99
CA ALA A 624 -22.34 -39.10 -16.41
C ALA A 624 -22.84 -40.16 -15.42
N ILE A 625 -24.10 -40.54 -15.57
CA ILE A 625 -24.64 -41.75 -14.92
C ILE A 625 -23.81 -42.96 -15.37
N GLY A 626 -23.32 -43.73 -14.41
CA GLY A 626 -22.44 -44.89 -14.59
C GLY A 626 -20.94 -44.57 -14.49
N ASP A 627 -20.54 -43.30 -14.49
CA ASP A 627 -19.12 -42.94 -14.33
C ASP A 627 -18.64 -43.20 -12.91
N THR A 628 -17.38 -43.62 -12.79
CA THR A 628 -16.76 -43.87 -11.49
C THR A 628 -15.77 -42.78 -11.19
N ILE A 629 -15.95 -42.09 -10.06
CA ILE A 629 -15.06 -41.03 -9.59
C ILE A 629 -14.15 -41.52 -8.47
N ARG A 630 -12.97 -40.91 -8.38
CA ARG A 630 -12.05 -41.00 -7.24
C ARG A 630 -11.40 -39.64 -7.00
N ALA A 631 -11.04 -39.34 -5.76
CA ALA A 631 -10.35 -38.11 -5.41
C ALA A 631 -8.88 -38.40 -5.05
N ARG A 632 -7.99 -37.47 -5.42
CA ARG A 632 -6.66 -37.35 -4.85
C ARG A 632 -6.61 -36.05 -4.05
N LEU A 633 -6.36 -36.18 -2.75
CA LEU A 633 -6.19 -35.08 -1.80
C LEU A 633 -4.69 -34.95 -1.51
N THR A 634 -4.08 -33.80 -1.78
CA THR A 634 -2.64 -33.59 -1.55
C THR A 634 -2.38 -32.32 -0.75
N CYS A 635 -1.56 -32.41 0.28
CA CYS A 635 -1.15 -31.30 1.13
C CYS A 635 -0.37 -30.28 0.30
N LYS A 636 -0.98 -29.12 0.03
CA LYS A 636 -0.49 -28.14 -0.94
C LYS A 636 0.36 -27.06 -0.31
N ARG A 637 -0.08 -26.52 0.83
CA ARG A 637 0.61 -25.42 1.51
C ARG A 637 0.25 -25.41 2.99
N LYS A 638 1.21 -25.04 3.84
CA LYS A 638 1.02 -24.83 5.28
C LYS A 638 1.29 -23.38 5.62
N VAL A 639 0.44 -22.80 6.45
CA VAL A 639 0.63 -21.47 7.03
C VAL A 639 0.47 -21.56 8.53
N ASP A 640 1.55 -21.29 9.25
CA ASP A 640 1.52 -21.15 10.68
C ASP A 640 1.00 -19.74 11.02
N ARG A 641 -0.24 -19.64 11.51
CA ARG A 641 -0.81 -18.35 11.88
C ARG A 641 -0.32 -17.87 13.25
N ASN A 642 0.51 -18.65 13.95
CA ASN A 642 0.95 -18.39 15.32
C ASN A 642 -0.22 -18.02 16.24
N ARG A 643 -1.35 -18.72 16.08
CA ARG A 643 -2.55 -18.57 16.90
C ARG A 643 -2.68 -19.76 17.82
N THR A 644 -3.14 -19.50 19.03
CA THR A 644 -3.60 -20.51 19.99
C THR A 644 -5.10 -20.36 20.17
N ASP A 645 -5.77 -21.46 20.50
CA ASP A 645 -7.14 -21.40 21.01
C ASP A 645 -7.20 -20.94 22.48
N ASP A 646 -8.41 -20.87 23.02
CA ASP A 646 -8.68 -20.49 24.42
C ASP A 646 -8.04 -21.44 25.44
N LYS A 647 -7.60 -22.63 25.01
CA LYS A 647 -6.91 -23.63 25.83
C LYS A 647 -5.39 -23.60 25.65
N GLY A 648 -4.87 -22.65 24.87
CA GLY A 648 -3.45 -22.51 24.59
C GLY A 648 -2.91 -23.47 23.52
N VAL A 649 -3.76 -24.25 22.85
CA VAL A 649 -3.32 -25.19 21.81
C VAL A 649 -3.11 -24.44 20.50
N GLY A 650 -1.93 -24.60 19.91
CA GLY A 650 -1.57 -23.95 18.64
C GLY A 650 -2.41 -24.45 17.47
N GLN A 651 -2.64 -23.59 16.48
CA GLN A 651 -3.38 -23.91 15.26
C GLN A 651 -2.70 -23.36 14.00
N GLY A 652 -2.76 -24.11 12.91
CA GLY A 652 -2.27 -23.71 11.59
C GLY A 652 -3.31 -23.92 10.50
N VAL A 653 -3.14 -23.25 9.37
CA VAL A 653 -3.99 -23.45 8.18
C VAL A 653 -3.23 -24.31 7.17
N VAL A 654 -3.90 -25.36 6.70
CA VAL A 654 -3.39 -26.24 5.64
C VAL A 654 -4.32 -26.15 4.44
N ALA A 655 -3.74 -25.74 3.31
CA ALA A 655 -4.40 -25.80 2.02
C ALA A 655 -4.10 -27.14 1.35
N TRP A 656 -5.11 -27.74 0.74
CA TRP A 656 -4.99 -29.02 0.04
C TRP A 656 -5.43 -28.86 -1.42
N ASP A 657 -4.65 -29.41 -2.35
CA ASP A 657 -5.04 -29.57 -3.75
C ASP A 657 -5.90 -30.83 -3.87
N VAL A 658 -7.11 -30.68 -4.40
CA VAL A 658 -8.03 -31.79 -4.66
C VAL A 658 -8.21 -31.96 -6.16
N GLN A 659 -7.98 -33.19 -6.62
CA GLN A 659 -8.19 -33.60 -8.00
C GLN A 659 -9.15 -34.78 -8.03
N VAL A 660 -10.30 -34.61 -8.67
CA VAL A 660 -11.27 -35.68 -8.87
C VAL A 660 -11.11 -36.18 -10.31
N THR A 661 -10.91 -37.48 -10.46
CA THR A 661 -10.73 -38.15 -11.76
C THR A 661 -11.78 -39.23 -11.98
N ASN A 662 -12.12 -39.50 -13.24
CA ASN A 662 -13.02 -40.58 -13.62
C ASN A 662 -12.26 -41.91 -13.88
N GLN A 663 -12.97 -42.93 -14.38
CA GLN A 663 -12.40 -44.23 -14.74
C GLN A 663 -11.37 -44.19 -15.88
N ASN A 664 -11.35 -43.12 -16.67
CA ASN A 664 -10.41 -42.90 -17.77
C ASN A 664 -9.21 -42.02 -17.36
N ASP A 665 -9.05 -41.77 -16.05
CA ASP A 665 -8.07 -40.82 -15.49
C ASP A 665 -8.23 -39.37 -16.00
N GLU A 666 -9.41 -39.01 -16.51
CA GLU A 666 -9.74 -37.64 -16.91
C GLU A 666 -10.12 -36.82 -15.68
N LEU A 667 -9.58 -35.60 -15.58
CA LEU A 667 -9.87 -34.68 -14.50
C LEU A 667 -11.29 -34.12 -14.63
N VAL A 668 -12.18 -34.47 -13.71
CA VAL A 668 -13.58 -34.03 -13.72
C VAL A 668 -13.81 -32.78 -12.89
N ALA A 669 -13.13 -32.66 -11.74
CA ALA A 669 -13.21 -31.49 -10.89
C ALA A 669 -11.86 -31.21 -10.22
N SER A 670 -11.56 -29.93 -10.02
CA SER A 670 -10.32 -29.50 -9.41
C SER A 670 -10.53 -28.24 -8.57
N TYR A 671 -10.00 -28.23 -7.36
CA TYR A 671 -10.19 -27.17 -6.38
C TYR A 671 -9.15 -27.28 -5.27
N ASP A 672 -9.03 -26.22 -4.47
CA ASP A 672 -8.29 -26.26 -3.21
C ASP A 672 -9.27 -26.22 -2.02
N ILE A 673 -8.95 -26.90 -0.91
CA ILE A 673 -9.68 -26.75 0.36
C ILE A 673 -8.77 -26.17 1.44
N LEU A 674 -9.34 -25.33 2.30
CA LEU A 674 -8.66 -24.71 3.44
C LEU A 674 -9.14 -25.34 4.74
N THR A 675 -8.21 -25.97 5.43
CA THR A 675 -8.47 -26.65 6.71
C THR A 675 -7.70 -25.97 7.83
N LEU A 676 -8.37 -25.79 8.97
CA LEU A 676 -7.73 -25.44 10.23
C LEU A 676 -7.30 -26.74 10.91
N VAL A 677 -6.02 -26.86 11.25
CA VAL A 677 -5.42 -28.08 11.80
C VAL A 677 -4.72 -27.75 13.12
N SER A 678 -4.95 -28.56 14.15
CA SER A 678 -4.30 -28.42 15.44
C SER A 678 -2.81 -28.75 15.36
N LYS A 679 -2.05 -28.01 16.15
CA LYS A 679 -0.65 -28.31 16.45
C LYS A 679 -0.58 -29.32 17.57
N LYS A 680 0.57 -29.99 17.70
CA LYS A 680 0.87 -30.78 18.90
C LYS A 680 0.89 -29.87 20.14
N ALA A 681 0.39 -30.42 21.24
CA ALA A 681 0.42 -29.78 22.55
C ALA A 681 1.84 -29.70 23.12
#